data_AF-A0A814CKV4-F1
#
_entry.id   AF-A0A814CKV4-F1
#
_cell.length_a   1.000
_cell.length_b   1.000
_cell.length_c   1.000
_cell.angle_alpha   90.00
_cell.angle_beta   90.00
_cell.angle_gamma   90.00
#
_symmetry.space_group_name_H-M   'P 1'
#
loop_
_entity.id
_entity.type
_entity.pdbx_description
1 polymer ?
#
loop_
_entity_poly.entity_id
_entity_poly.type
_entity_poly.pdbx_seq_one_letter_code
_entity_poly.pdbx_strand_id
1 'polypeptide(L)'
;MATVGGASTYASNNNGIKRITMHKVNRTCNGNSTQYKCHGKRKHTEITKTKRSASATETLLDQGWGSYWMGLITVGTPAQIFNVDFDTGSSDLWIPSAQCGSSCGGNHTFKSGSSSTYRAWNKNFYIRYGDGSNANGTWANDTVTIAGISIANQSFAMITSAKGFNTSAFDGILGMGYQSLASGGELPVIWSMYLTGALSQPIFSFWFAPISTGSDTGELILGGYDATKYTGSFTYAPVSVKGYWEFVADSVSLTIGSTTTTIATSINAILDTGTTLAILGPTAYVNTINTILGATYDSATGFYKVNCQTKPLSAFPNIAVTISGVPFVLTPLMYLGIAGNSAGYTCYSYISSIDQNDANGKPIWILGDFFMRRFYSVFDMQNNRIGLALSTSYSSVQNVPSTLFQTTTTVTPSSTTSTTTKPSTTTTTTTTSTSTTTSTTTKPSTTITTTTTSTSTTTSTTTKPSTTITTTTTSTSTTTSTTTKSSTTITTTTTSSLTTMKTSTTTTQTTSNIFNIGRWSTTGSLAIGRTEHTSTLFSDGRVIVVGGREGANTVEIYNPATRTWSRGASMNNARSTYTATLLPDGRLFVAGGWYYNTASKTAEIYNPVSDSWTAISNMTFGRYGHAAVYLPAPMNKILVMGGYGDSTAPLPLQSCELYDLVSNKWTTTTSMINVRVYFTATYLPSMNVVVAIGGGYFGSVVEMFTVSTLQWTQSSNTIAPYALSPKGTLLPNGQFLLAGDGYSNGGTYLFNPATKLFTFAANTIQLRNEASVTLLPSGSVLLTGGFNTTTGQPIRSAEVYDYQLNMWRSVADMNTTRSRHTGVALNNSSSTSPTVLVIGGLHDWVSGHDLTDCELFSVNG
;
A
#
# COMPACT_ATOMS: atom_id res chain seq x y z
N MET A 1 17.24 8.77 26.22
CA MET A 1 18.13 8.86 27.39
C MET A 1 17.70 7.90 28.51
N ALA A 2 18.10 6.63 28.39
CA ALA A 2 19.04 6.12 29.38
C ALA A 2 20.46 6.44 28.86
N THR A 3 21.46 6.45 29.73
CA THR A 3 22.86 6.60 29.31
C THR A 3 23.31 5.35 28.56
N VAL A 4 24.00 5.53 27.43
CA VAL A 4 24.85 4.45 26.88
C VAL A 4 25.93 4.19 27.91
N GLY A 5 26.04 2.95 28.39
CA GLY A 5 27.15 2.54 29.25
C GLY A 5 28.46 2.76 28.48
N GLY A 6 29.38 3.53 29.07
CA GLY A 6 30.58 4.00 28.36
C GLY A 6 31.39 2.86 27.73
N ALA A 7 32.10 3.19 26.64
CA ALA A 7 32.93 2.24 25.90
C ALA A 7 33.89 1.52 26.85
N SER A 8 33.59 0.24 27.12
CA SER A 8 34.42 -0.64 27.94
C SER A 8 35.05 -1.67 27.02
N THR A 9 36.37 -1.58 26.88
CA THR A 9 37.19 -2.48 26.07
C THR A 9 37.21 -3.88 26.70
N TYR A 10 36.24 -4.72 26.33
CA TYR A 10 36.24 -6.14 26.64
C TYR A 10 36.65 -6.96 25.42
N ALA A 11 37.84 -7.55 25.49
CA ALA A 11 38.31 -8.51 24.51
C ALA A 11 37.66 -9.89 24.70
N SER A 12 37.82 -10.75 23.69
CA SER A 12 37.48 -12.18 23.62
C SER A 12 36.01 -12.59 23.33
N ASN A 13 35.88 -13.25 22.18
CA ASN A 13 35.14 -14.51 21.97
C ASN A 13 33.64 -14.53 22.29
N ASN A 14 32.81 -13.93 21.41
CA ASN A 14 31.41 -14.34 21.18
C ASN A 14 31.00 -14.03 19.73
N ASN A 15 30.53 -15.03 18.97
CA ASN A 15 30.34 -14.94 17.51
C ASN A 15 29.00 -14.32 17.06
N GLY A 16 28.29 -13.56 17.91
CA GLY A 16 26.88 -13.16 17.66
C GLY A 16 26.70 -11.75 17.09
N ILE A 17 25.97 -11.63 15.97
CA ILE A 17 25.68 -10.37 15.23
C ILE A 17 25.12 -9.25 16.13
N LYS A 18 25.68 -8.03 15.98
CA LYS A 18 25.21 -6.78 16.60
C LYS A 18 24.05 -6.16 15.80
N ARG A 19 22.82 -6.36 16.29
CA ARG A 19 21.59 -5.71 15.79
C ARG A 19 21.47 -4.28 16.31
N ILE A 20 20.73 -3.43 15.61
CA ILE A 20 20.47 -2.03 16.02
C ILE A 20 19.03 -1.65 15.69
N THR A 21 18.09 -2.07 16.55
CA THR A 21 16.68 -1.66 16.50
C THR A 21 16.49 -0.24 17.04
N MET A 22 15.72 0.61 16.36
CA MET A 22 15.43 1.97 16.83
C MET A 22 14.33 1.99 17.90
N HIS A 23 14.64 2.50 19.09
CA HIS A 23 13.67 2.58 20.21
C HIS A 23 13.40 4.02 20.68
N LYS A 24 12.10 4.33 20.88
CA LYS A 24 11.61 5.56 21.50
C LYS A 24 11.62 5.45 23.04
N VAL A 25 11.77 6.57 23.74
CA VAL A 25 12.14 6.61 25.18
C VAL A 25 10.97 7.02 26.09
N ASN A 26 10.72 6.26 27.18
CA ASN A 26 10.43 6.75 28.55
C ASN A 26 10.47 5.58 29.58
N ARG A 27 10.24 5.83 30.89
CA ARG A 27 10.89 5.09 32.02
C ARG A 27 9.99 4.22 32.95
N THR A 28 10.49 3.01 33.30
CA THR A 28 10.54 2.25 34.61
C THR A 28 9.29 2.16 35.55
N CYS A 29 9.01 1.11 36.35
CA CYS A 29 9.81 0.22 37.26
C CYS A 29 9.09 -1.17 37.49
N ASN A 30 9.42 -2.11 38.42
CA ASN A 30 10.66 -2.86 38.83
C ASN A 30 10.29 -4.04 39.82
N GLY A 31 11.05 -5.16 39.86
CA GLY A 31 11.09 -6.20 40.94
C GLY A 31 10.41 -7.56 40.59
N ASN A 32 11.05 -8.75 40.57
CA ASN A 32 11.88 -9.56 41.51
C ASN A 32 11.07 -10.70 42.21
N SER A 33 11.51 -11.96 42.37
CA SER A 33 12.65 -12.72 41.79
C SER A 33 12.61 -14.25 42.11
N THR A 34 13.47 -15.07 41.45
CA THR A 34 14.13 -16.35 41.92
C THR A 34 13.33 -17.67 42.18
N GLN A 35 13.80 -18.94 41.96
CA GLN A 35 14.91 -19.56 41.17
C GLN A 35 14.95 -21.15 41.22
N TYR A 36 15.75 -21.81 40.34
CA TYR A 36 16.26 -23.24 40.31
C TYR A 36 15.36 -24.34 39.66
N LYS A 37 15.74 -25.22 38.69
CA LYS A 37 16.91 -26.11 38.29
C LYS A 37 16.74 -27.60 38.76
N CYS A 38 17.07 -28.69 38.02
CA CYS A 38 17.41 -28.98 36.59
C CYS A 38 17.54 -30.53 36.29
N HIS A 39 17.74 -30.96 35.02
CA HIS A 39 18.13 -32.31 34.47
C HIS A 39 17.06 -33.44 34.36
N GLY A 40 17.05 -34.36 33.36
CA GLY A 40 17.75 -34.40 32.04
C GLY A 40 17.77 -35.79 31.30
N LYS A 41 18.15 -35.78 29.99
CA LYS A 41 18.58 -36.89 29.05
C LYS A 41 17.58 -37.43 27.97
N ARG A 42 18.15 -37.97 26.86
CA ARG A 42 17.55 -38.24 25.52
C ARG A 42 17.54 -39.74 25.12
N LYS A 43 16.72 -40.10 24.11
CA LYS A 43 17.05 -41.04 23.01
C LYS A 43 16.19 -40.75 21.76
N HIS A 44 16.68 -41.12 20.56
CA HIS A 44 16.04 -40.89 19.25
C HIS A 44 15.63 -42.21 18.56
N THR A 45 14.65 -42.14 17.66
CA THR A 45 14.36 -43.13 16.61
C THR A 45 13.82 -42.41 15.37
N GLU A 46 14.21 -42.82 14.16
CA GLU A 46 13.71 -42.27 12.88
C GLU A 46 12.41 -42.93 12.41
N ILE A 47 11.57 -42.20 11.65
CA ILE A 47 10.50 -42.77 10.82
C ILE A 47 10.40 -41.97 9.51
N THR A 48 10.59 -42.65 8.38
CA THR A 48 10.42 -42.08 7.02
C THR A 48 8.95 -42.11 6.59
N LYS A 49 8.42 -41.01 6.04
CA LYS A 49 7.17 -41.02 5.25
C LYS A 49 7.09 -39.80 4.32
N THR A 50 6.70 -40.03 3.07
CA THR A 50 6.64 -39.04 1.98
C THR A 50 5.54 -38.00 2.22
N LYS A 51 5.90 -36.74 2.41
CA LYS A 51 4.99 -35.59 2.24
C LYS A 51 4.93 -35.17 0.78
N ARG A 52 3.84 -34.51 0.36
CA ARG A 52 3.87 -33.67 -0.84
C ARG A 52 4.62 -32.39 -0.50
N SER A 53 5.60 -32.04 -1.32
CA SER A 53 6.31 -30.77 -1.25
C SER A 53 5.37 -29.61 -1.58
N ALA A 54 5.52 -28.49 -0.89
CA ALA A 54 4.67 -27.31 -1.02
C ALA A 54 5.50 -26.02 -1.21
N SER A 55 4.94 -25.07 -1.94
CA SER A 55 5.36 -23.66 -1.88
C SER A 55 4.28 -22.91 -1.11
N ALA A 56 4.67 -22.04 -0.18
CA ALA A 56 3.73 -21.32 0.67
C ALA A 56 4.25 -19.92 1.02
N THR A 57 3.34 -18.99 1.28
CA THR A 57 3.65 -17.58 1.52
C THR A 57 3.16 -17.17 2.91
N GLU A 58 4.04 -16.57 3.70
CA GLU A 58 3.73 -15.91 4.96
C GLU A 58 3.80 -14.38 4.74
N THR A 59 2.76 -13.66 5.15
CA THR A 59 2.76 -12.19 5.07
C THR A 59 3.54 -11.63 6.25
N LEU A 60 4.57 -10.84 5.95
CA LEU A 60 5.32 -10.11 6.97
C LEU A 60 4.65 -8.75 7.22
N LEU A 61 4.71 -8.28 8.45
CA LEU A 61 4.23 -6.98 8.90
C LEU A 61 5.41 -6.14 9.36
N ASP A 62 5.55 -4.94 8.80
CA ASP A 62 6.47 -3.92 9.31
C ASP A 62 5.96 -3.46 10.67
N GLN A 63 6.83 -3.36 11.67
CA GLN A 63 6.52 -2.65 12.90
C GLN A 63 7.57 -1.57 13.18
N GLY A 64 7.08 -0.39 13.60
CA GLY A 64 7.94 0.70 14.03
C GLY A 64 8.62 1.47 12.89
N TRP A 65 7.96 1.62 11.73
CA TRP A 65 8.47 2.40 10.57
C TRP A 65 9.79 1.84 10.03
N GLY A 66 9.82 0.51 9.89
CA GLY A 66 10.97 -0.28 9.52
C GLY A 66 11.89 -0.61 10.68
N SER A 67 11.37 -0.87 11.90
CA SER A 67 12.21 -1.30 13.02
C SER A 67 12.48 -2.81 13.02
N TYR A 68 11.49 -3.63 12.64
CA TYR A 68 11.60 -5.08 12.42
C TYR A 68 10.38 -5.63 11.66
N TRP A 69 10.51 -6.84 11.11
CA TRP A 69 9.48 -7.52 10.29
C TRP A 69 9.01 -8.79 10.97
N MET A 70 7.71 -8.98 11.15
CA MET A 70 7.16 -10.20 11.77
C MET A 70 6.08 -10.87 10.94
N GLY A 71 6.02 -12.19 10.97
CA GLY A 71 4.89 -12.96 10.43
C GLY A 71 4.39 -13.99 11.45
N LEU A 72 3.40 -14.80 11.05
CA LEU A 72 2.79 -15.77 11.95
C LEU A 72 3.49 -17.13 11.89
N ILE A 73 3.60 -17.76 13.05
CA ILE A 73 3.79 -19.20 13.16
C ILE A 73 2.77 -19.78 14.12
N THR A 74 2.60 -21.10 14.06
CA THR A 74 1.93 -21.83 15.14
C THR A 74 2.80 -22.96 15.70
N VAL A 75 2.65 -23.20 17.00
CA VAL A 75 3.33 -24.29 17.72
C VAL A 75 2.31 -25.09 18.53
N GLY A 76 2.36 -26.42 18.42
CA GLY A 76 1.53 -27.33 19.21
C GLY A 76 0.30 -27.92 18.49
N THR A 77 -0.35 -28.87 19.17
CA THR A 77 -1.60 -29.51 18.71
C THR A 77 -2.62 -29.62 19.88
N PRO A 78 -3.66 -28.78 19.96
CA PRO A 78 -4.01 -27.69 19.04
C PRO A 78 -2.94 -26.59 18.91
N ALA A 79 -2.96 -25.94 17.76
CA ALA A 79 -2.04 -24.88 17.36
C ALA A 79 -2.15 -23.63 18.25
N GLN A 80 -1.03 -23.14 18.74
CA GLN A 80 -0.91 -21.89 19.50
C GLN A 80 -0.15 -20.87 18.64
N ILE A 81 -0.70 -19.67 18.48
CA ILE A 81 -0.21 -18.64 17.54
C ILE A 81 0.88 -17.79 18.19
N PHE A 82 1.91 -17.44 17.41
CA PHE A 82 2.97 -16.50 17.77
C PHE A 82 3.32 -15.60 16.57
N ASN A 83 3.53 -14.32 16.84
CA ASN A 83 4.23 -13.40 15.94
C ASN A 83 5.73 -13.60 16.14
N VAL A 84 6.49 -13.83 15.07
CA VAL A 84 7.96 -13.95 15.16
C VAL A 84 8.68 -13.10 14.14
N ASP A 85 9.82 -12.55 14.56
CA ASP A 85 10.85 -12.03 13.65
C ASP A 85 11.49 -13.21 12.88
N PHE A 86 11.57 -13.09 11.55
CA PHE A 86 12.10 -14.14 10.67
C PHE A 86 13.52 -13.78 10.26
N ASP A 87 14.49 -14.53 10.77
CA ASP A 87 15.81 -13.98 11.09
C ASP A 87 16.95 -14.80 10.46
N THR A 88 17.49 -14.35 9.33
CA THR A 88 18.64 -15.01 8.66
C THR A 88 19.98 -14.81 9.39
N GLY A 89 20.04 -13.91 10.38
CA GLY A 89 21.17 -13.66 11.28
C GLY A 89 21.17 -14.49 12.57
N SER A 90 20.25 -15.44 12.76
CA SER A 90 20.35 -16.47 13.81
C SER A 90 19.81 -17.83 13.33
N SER A 91 19.74 -18.84 14.20
CA SER A 91 19.38 -20.22 13.79
C SER A 91 18.60 -21.03 14.82
N ASP A 92 18.22 -20.43 15.95
CA ASP A 92 17.32 -21.05 16.93
C ASP A 92 15.91 -20.48 16.75
N LEU A 93 14.86 -21.31 16.88
CA LEU A 93 13.51 -20.82 17.15
C LEU A 93 13.31 -20.70 18.66
N TRP A 94 12.94 -19.52 19.14
CA TRP A 94 12.52 -19.34 20.53
C TRP A 94 11.22 -18.54 20.65
N ILE A 95 10.38 -18.92 21.61
CA ILE A 95 9.09 -18.26 21.93
C ILE A 95 8.84 -18.22 23.44
N PRO A 96 8.02 -17.28 23.96
CA PRO A 96 7.79 -17.13 25.39
C PRO A 96 7.06 -18.34 25.95
N SER A 97 7.57 -18.92 27.03
CA SER A 97 6.81 -19.88 27.84
C SER A 97 5.75 -19.17 28.67
N ALA A 98 4.69 -19.89 29.07
CA ALA A 98 3.75 -19.41 30.09
C ALA A 98 4.42 -19.06 31.45
N GLN A 99 5.68 -19.45 31.67
CA GLN A 99 6.46 -19.12 32.87
C GLN A 99 7.20 -17.77 32.77
N CYS A 100 7.32 -17.16 31.59
CA CYS A 100 8.08 -15.92 31.43
C CYS A 100 7.34 -14.65 31.91
N GLY A 101 6.01 -14.70 31.94
CA GLY A 101 5.17 -13.53 32.16
C GLY A 101 5.50 -12.38 31.20
N SER A 102 5.45 -11.14 31.69
CA SER A 102 5.80 -9.94 30.91
C SER A 102 7.30 -9.73 30.66
N SER A 103 8.18 -10.62 31.14
CA SER A 103 9.64 -10.41 31.05
C SER A 103 10.26 -10.79 29.70
N CYS A 104 9.51 -11.44 28.80
CA CYS A 104 10.00 -11.84 27.48
C CYS A 104 9.75 -10.82 26.37
N GLY A 105 8.78 -9.92 26.52
CA GLY A 105 8.13 -9.26 25.38
C GLY A 105 6.95 -10.08 24.86
N GLY A 106 6.31 -9.60 23.78
CA GLY A 106 5.17 -10.25 23.15
C GLY A 106 3.84 -10.12 23.89
N ASN A 107 2.81 -10.71 23.27
CA ASN A 107 1.45 -10.87 23.79
C ASN A 107 1.09 -12.35 24.03
N HIS A 108 1.77 -13.29 23.37
CA HIS A 108 1.46 -14.72 23.40
C HIS A 108 2.48 -15.52 24.21
N THR A 109 2.01 -16.57 24.89
CA THR A 109 2.84 -17.49 25.67
C THR A 109 2.44 -18.94 25.41
N PHE A 110 3.46 -19.80 25.25
CA PHE A 110 3.29 -21.21 24.97
C PHE A 110 2.88 -22.00 26.22
N LYS A 111 1.74 -22.68 26.09
CA LYS A 111 1.10 -23.51 27.10
C LYS A 111 1.36 -24.97 26.74
N SER A 112 2.48 -25.52 27.21
CA SER A 112 2.91 -26.88 26.93
C SER A 112 1.85 -27.94 27.31
N GLY A 113 1.19 -27.78 28.45
CA GLY A 113 0.08 -28.64 28.88
C GLY A 113 -1.19 -28.56 28.02
N SER A 114 -1.27 -27.63 27.06
CA SER A 114 -2.35 -27.53 26.07
C SER A 114 -2.00 -28.16 24.72
N SER A 115 -0.81 -28.76 24.56
CA SER A 115 -0.38 -29.42 23.32
C SER A 115 -0.17 -30.92 23.52
N SER A 116 -0.89 -31.72 22.73
CA SER A 116 -0.75 -33.18 22.69
C SER A 116 0.53 -33.67 22.00
N THR A 117 1.12 -32.85 21.12
CA THR A 117 2.37 -33.14 20.41
C THR A 117 3.62 -32.62 21.14
N TYR A 118 3.47 -31.81 22.19
CA TYR A 118 4.57 -31.31 23.02
C TYR A 118 5.38 -32.43 23.67
N ARG A 119 6.71 -32.33 23.58
CA ARG A 119 7.67 -33.18 24.30
C ARG A 119 8.70 -32.29 25.00
N ALA A 120 8.76 -32.39 26.33
CA ALA A 120 9.71 -31.64 27.14
C ALA A 120 11.14 -32.15 26.89
N TRP A 121 12.09 -31.26 26.59
CA TRP A 121 13.50 -31.67 26.44
C TRP A 121 14.36 -31.37 27.68
N ASN A 122 14.06 -30.28 28.38
CA ASN A 122 14.70 -29.86 29.63
C ASN A 122 16.24 -29.70 29.55
N LYS A 123 16.78 -29.55 28.34
CA LYS A 123 18.12 -29.02 28.06
C LYS A 123 18.05 -27.49 28.15
N ASN A 124 19.00 -26.86 28.83
CA ASN A 124 19.04 -25.40 28.92
C ASN A 124 19.22 -24.75 27.53
N PHE A 125 18.57 -23.63 27.32
CA PHE A 125 18.75 -22.76 26.15
C PHE A 125 19.24 -21.39 26.60
N TYR A 126 20.24 -20.85 25.91
CA TYR A 126 20.72 -19.48 26.04
C TYR A 126 21.18 -19.00 24.67
N ILE A 127 20.67 -17.86 24.22
CA ILE A 127 21.16 -17.11 23.06
C ILE A 127 21.47 -15.67 23.47
N ARG A 128 22.52 -15.09 22.89
CA ARG A 128 22.89 -13.69 23.08
C ARG A 128 23.23 -13.07 21.74
N TYR A 129 22.64 -11.91 21.47
CA TYR A 129 22.91 -11.10 20.30
C TYR A 129 23.95 -10.02 20.64
N GLY A 130 24.62 -9.50 19.61
CA GLY A 130 25.76 -8.58 19.74
C GLY A 130 25.40 -7.16 20.20
N ASP A 131 24.11 -6.81 20.23
CA ASP A 131 23.58 -5.61 20.88
C ASP A 131 23.57 -5.75 22.42
N GLY A 132 23.70 -6.98 22.93
CA GLY A 132 23.61 -7.32 24.35
C GLY A 132 22.23 -7.83 24.80
N SER A 133 21.24 -7.89 23.90
CA SER A 133 20.00 -8.62 24.13
C SER A 133 20.27 -10.12 24.23
N ASN A 134 19.40 -10.84 24.93
CA ASN A 134 19.53 -12.28 25.14
C ASN A 134 18.20 -12.90 25.54
N ALA A 135 18.07 -14.20 25.30
CA ALA A 135 16.93 -15.01 25.69
C ALA A 135 17.42 -16.32 26.32
N ASN A 136 16.71 -16.79 27.35
CA ASN A 136 17.12 -17.90 28.21
C ASN A 136 15.92 -18.72 28.66
N GLY A 137 16.07 -20.05 28.71
CA GLY A 137 15.03 -20.99 29.15
C GLY A 137 15.41 -22.44 28.87
N THR A 138 14.47 -23.22 28.32
CA THR A 138 14.69 -24.64 28.02
C THR A 138 14.22 -25.04 26.64
N TRP A 139 14.92 -26.02 26.06
CA TRP A 139 14.51 -26.68 24.83
C TRP A 139 13.29 -27.59 25.02
N ALA A 140 12.48 -27.66 23.98
CA ALA A 140 11.35 -28.57 23.80
C ALA A 140 11.27 -29.01 22.33
N ASN A 141 10.43 -30.02 22.07
CA ASN A 141 10.03 -30.42 20.72
C ASN A 141 8.51 -30.39 20.60
N ASP A 142 7.98 -29.88 19.48
CA ASP A 142 6.55 -29.92 19.17
C ASP A 142 6.34 -29.81 17.65
N THR A 143 5.10 -29.78 17.18
CA THR A 143 4.77 -29.42 15.80
C THR A 143 4.88 -27.90 15.63
N VAL A 144 5.68 -27.44 14.67
CA VAL A 144 5.80 -26.03 14.26
C VAL A 144 5.25 -25.89 12.83
N THR A 145 4.45 -24.87 12.57
CA THR A 145 3.85 -24.60 11.24
C THR A 145 4.06 -23.14 10.84
N ILE A 146 4.47 -22.91 9.60
CA ILE A 146 4.64 -21.60 8.95
C ILE A 146 3.89 -21.65 7.61
N ALA A 147 3.04 -20.67 7.27
CA ALA A 147 2.25 -20.66 6.02
C ALA A 147 1.55 -22.01 5.68
N GLY A 148 1.13 -22.79 6.69
CA GLY A 148 0.52 -24.11 6.53
C GLY A 148 1.49 -25.29 6.32
N ILE A 149 2.80 -25.06 6.19
CA ILE A 149 3.82 -26.12 6.13
C ILE A 149 4.19 -26.54 7.56
N SER A 150 3.71 -27.70 8.01
CA SER A 150 3.97 -28.23 9.36
C SER A 150 5.17 -29.18 9.43
N ILE A 151 6.07 -28.97 10.39
CA ILE A 151 7.13 -29.90 10.80
C ILE A 151 6.84 -30.41 12.21
N ALA A 152 6.64 -31.73 12.34
CA ALA A 152 6.42 -32.40 13.62
C ALA A 152 7.74 -32.66 14.35
N ASN A 153 7.72 -32.62 15.69
CA ASN A 153 8.89 -32.81 16.55
C ASN A 153 10.05 -31.81 16.29
N GLN A 154 9.75 -30.63 15.74
CA GLN A 154 10.72 -29.55 15.56
C GLN A 154 11.23 -29.08 16.92
N SER A 155 12.55 -28.95 17.05
CA SER A 155 13.23 -28.39 18.22
C SER A 155 13.00 -26.88 18.30
N PHE A 156 12.61 -26.38 19.47
CA PHE A 156 12.50 -24.96 19.76
C PHE A 156 12.79 -24.67 21.24
N ALA A 157 13.07 -23.41 21.59
CA ALA A 157 13.25 -23.00 22.97
C ALA A 157 12.00 -22.32 23.54
N MET A 158 11.50 -22.87 24.65
CA MET A 158 10.57 -22.21 25.55
C MET A 158 11.36 -21.29 26.48
N ILE A 159 11.34 -19.98 26.22
CA ILE A 159 12.12 -19.04 27.05
C ILE A 159 11.35 -18.63 28.31
N THR A 160 12.07 -18.49 29.41
CA THR A 160 11.57 -18.14 30.75
C THR A 160 12.02 -16.75 31.20
N SER A 161 12.89 -16.11 30.41
CA SER A 161 13.44 -14.77 30.67
C SER A 161 14.08 -14.24 29.39
N ALA A 162 13.87 -12.96 29.08
CA ALA A 162 14.59 -12.26 28.02
C ALA A 162 15.11 -10.90 28.51
N LYS A 163 16.04 -10.30 27.76
CA LYS A 163 16.53 -8.93 27.97
C LYS A 163 16.67 -8.26 26.61
N GLY A 164 16.18 -7.02 26.48
CA GLY A 164 16.11 -6.28 25.21
C GLY A 164 14.77 -6.45 24.49
N PHE A 165 14.13 -7.61 24.67
CA PHE A 165 12.86 -7.95 24.02
C PHE A 165 11.60 -7.49 24.78
N ASN A 166 11.74 -6.95 26.00
CA ASN A 166 10.60 -6.50 26.83
C ASN A 166 9.78 -5.32 26.26
N THR A 167 10.05 -4.88 25.03
CA THR A 167 9.27 -3.91 24.24
C THR A 167 9.12 -4.33 22.76
N SER A 168 9.35 -5.62 22.42
CA SER A 168 9.05 -6.16 21.08
C SER A 168 7.54 -6.37 20.91
N ALA A 169 7.03 -6.07 19.71
CA ALA A 169 5.67 -6.44 19.32
C ALA A 169 5.60 -7.90 18.79
N PHE A 170 6.73 -8.50 18.39
CA PHE A 170 6.85 -9.95 18.21
C PHE A 170 6.96 -10.66 19.57
N ASP A 171 6.51 -11.91 19.60
CA ASP A 171 6.62 -12.80 20.75
C ASP A 171 7.99 -13.50 20.79
N GLY A 172 8.51 -13.90 19.63
CA GLY A 172 9.74 -14.66 19.52
C GLY A 172 10.54 -14.37 18.24
N ILE A 173 11.59 -15.16 18.03
CA ILE A 173 12.45 -15.09 16.85
C ILE A 173 12.60 -16.49 16.26
N LEU A 174 12.47 -16.60 14.93
CA LEU A 174 12.70 -17.82 14.17
C LEU A 174 13.96 -17.67 13.32
N GLY A 175 15.06 -18.23 13.80
CA GLY A 175 16.33 -18.25 13.08
C GLY A 175 16.30 -19.10 11.79
N MET A 176 16.80 -18.51 10.69
CA MET A 176 16.81 -19.07 9.33
C MET A 176 18.23 -19.24 8.74
N GLY A 177 19.28 -19.01 9.53
CA GLY A 177 20.68 -19.36 9.23
C GLY A 177 20.97 -20.87 9.25
N TYR A 178 22.25 -21.24 9.29
CA TYR A 178 22.71 -22.64 9.27
C TYR A 178 22.78 -23.26 10.68
N GLN A 179 22.56 -24.58 10.81
CA GLN A 179 22.60 -25.32 12.08
C GLN A 179 23.88 -25.10 12.92
N SER A 180 25.01 -24.82 12.28
CA SER A 180 26.29 -24.46 12.92
C SER A 180 26.27 -23.18 13.75
N LEU A 181 25.30 -22.29 13.50
CA LEU A 181 25.05 -21.07 14.27
C LEU A 181 24.03 -21.27 15.40
N ALA A 182 23.27 -22.38 15.42
CA ALA A 182 22.26 -22.63 16.43
C ALA A 182 22.91 -22.85 17.81
N SER A 183 22.48 -22.08 18.81
CA SER A 183 22.98 -22.08 20.19
C SER A 183 22.85 -23.45 20.87
N GLY A 184 21.88 -24.26 20.44
CA GLY A 184 21.74 -25.65 20.86
C GLY A 184 22.46 -26.69 20.00
N GLY A 185 22.93 -26.33 18.79
CA GLY A 185 23.31 -27.27 17.74
C GLY A 185 22.12 -28.03 17.13
N GLU A 186 20.89 -27.58 17.40
CA GLU A 186 19.65 -28.22 16.92
C GLU A 186 19.30 -27.74 15.50
N LEU A 187 18.60 -28.58 14.73
CA LEU A 187 18.27 -28.28 13.33
C LEU A 187 17.24 -27.11 13.22
N PRO A 188 17.56 -26.00 12.52
CA PRO A 188 16.63 -24.87 12.38
C PRO A 188 15.40 -25.26 11.54
N VAL A 189 14.27 -24.59 11.78
CA VAL A 189 12.96 -24.97 11.20
C VAL A 189 13.00 -25.07 9.68
N ILE A 190 13.67 -24.12 9.02
CA ILE A 190 13.76 -24.07 7.55
C ILE A 190 14.61 -25.22 6.97
N TRP A 191 15.67 -25.63 7.67
CA TRP A 191 16.48 -26.79 7.30
C TRP A 191 15.73 -28.10 7.55
N SER A 192 14.91 -28.19 8.60
CA SER A 192 13.98 -29.32 8.78
C SER A 192 12.95 -29.39 7.63
N MET A 193 12.45 -28.26 7.14
CA MET A 193 11.54 -28.23 5.98
C MET A 193 12.23 -28.71 4.69
N TYR A 194 13.46 -28.24 4.43
CA TYR A 194 14.26 -28.71 3.28
C TYR A 194 14.59 -30.20 3.37
N LEU A 195 15.20 -30.65 4.48
CA LEU A 195 15.69 -32.03 4.62
C LEU A 195 14.56 -33.08 4.74
N THR A 196 13.34 -32.68 5.10
CA THR A 196 12.15 -33.57 5.05
C THR A 196 11.40 -33.52 3.71
N GLY A 197 11.88 -32.77 2.72
CA GLY A 197 11.26 -32.62 1.41
C GLY A 197 9.92 -31.85 1.43
N ALA A 198 9.68 -31.06 2.48
CA ALA A 198 8.42 -30.32 2.66
C ALA A 198 8.30 -29.11 1.72
N LEU A 199 9.42 -28.59 1.20
CA LEU A 199 9.48 -27.43 0.29
C LEU A 199 9.50 -27.88 -1.18
N SER A 200 8.71 -27.21 -2.05
CA SER A 200 8.69 -27.48 -3.50
C SER A 200 10.00 -27.17 -4.22
N GLN A 201 10.78 -26.23 -3.69
CA GLN A 201 12.15 -25.93 -4.10
C GLN A 201 13.02 -25.82 -2.83
N PRO A 202 14.33 -26.09 -2.89
CA PRO A 202 15.21 -26.06 -1.72
C PRO A 202 15.66 -24.63 -1.36
N ILE A 203 14.72 -23.68 -1.40
CA ILE A 203 14.94 -22.24 -1.27
C ILE A 203 13.87 -21.61 -0.37
N PHE A 204 14.17 -20.43 0.16
CA PHE A 204 13.19 -19.47 0.63
C PHE A 204 13.55 -18.07 0.14
N SER A 205 12.61 -17.13 0.16
CA SER A 205 12.85 -15.77 -0.29
C SER A 205 12.11 -14.72 0.52
N PHE A 206 12.64 -13.50 0.49
CA PHE A 206 12.12 -12.32 1.16
C PHE A 206 11.89 -11.18 0.17
N TRP A 207 10.73 -10.54 0.28
CA TRP A 207 10.46 -9.20 -0.24
C TRP A 207 9.97 -8.30 0.90
N PHE A 208 10.50 -7.09 0.92
CA PHE A 208 10.12 -6.07 1.89
C PHE A 208 9.60 -4.84 1.13
N ALA A 209 8.44 -4.32 1.50
CA ALA A 209 7.91 -3.14 0.82
C ALA A 209 8.85 -1.92 0.99
N PRO A 210 9.11 -1.17 -0.09
CA PRO A 210 9.80 0.10 0.01
C PRO A 210 9.07 1.09 0.91
N ILE A 211 9.84 1.90 1.63
CA ILE A 211 9.33 3.01 2.44
C ILE A 211 8.58 4.04 1.59
N SER A 212 8.99 4.23 0.33
CA SER A 212 8.26 5.04 -0.67
C SER A 212 6.90 4.47 -1.06
N THR A 213 6.70 3.15 -0.89
CA THR A 213 5.40 2.50 -1.07
C THR A 213 4.59 2.44 0.22
N GLY A 214 5.09 2.94 1.35
CA GLY A 214 4.42 3.15 2.65
C GLY A 214 3.62 1.98 3.24
N SER A 215 3.74 0.79 2.65
CA SER A 215 3.01 -0.39 3.03
C SER A 215 3.74 -1.08 4.17
N ASP A 216 3.06 -1.25 5.30
CA ASP A 216 3.58 -1.98 6.45
C ASP A 216 3.60 -3.51 6.21
N THR A 217 3.86 -3.97 4.97
CA THR A 217 3.80 -5.39 4.58
C THR A 217 5.01 -5.86 3.79
N GLY A 218 5.34 -7.14 3.98
CA GLY A 218 6.39 -7.85 3.29
C GLY A 218 5.95 -9.30 3.05
N GLU A 219 6.86 -10.12 2.54
CA GLU A 219 6.57 -11.46 2.08
C GLU A 219 7.74 -12.39 2.36
N LEU A 220 7.47 -13.52 3.02
CA LEU A 220 8.36 -14.68 3.11
C LEU A 220 7.74 -15.81 2.28
N ILE A 221 8.44 -16.28 1.23
CA ILE A 221 8.04 -17.47 0.50
C ILE A 221 8.93 -18.65 0.91
N LEU A 222 8.28 -19.74 1.29
CA LEU A 222 8.88 -21.04 1.57
C LEU A 222 8.73 -21.90 0.31
N GLY A 223 9.84 -22.41 -0.24
CA GLY A 223 9.81 -23.34 -1.37
C GLY A 223 9.61 -22.71 -2.75
N GLY A 224 9.84 -21.40 -2.89
CA GLY A 224 9.67 -20.65 -4.14
C GLY A 224 10.12 -19.19 -4.03
N TYR A 225 9.68 -18.37 -4.98
CA TYR A 225 9.78 -16.91 -5.00
C TYR A 225 8.67 -16.32 -5.89
N ASP A 226 8.36 -15.03 -5.77
CA ASP A 226 7.37 -14.33 -6.60
C ASP A 226 8.06 -13.50 -7.70
N ALA A 227 7.82 -13.90 -8.95
CA ALA A 227 8.34 -13.23 -10.15
C ALA A 227 7.74 -11.83 -10.41
N THR A 228 6.65 -11.45 -9.74
CA THR A 228 6.06 -10.10 -9.84
C THR A 228 6.77 -9.06 -8.96
N LYS A 229 7.63 -9.51 -8.05
CA LYS A 229 8.30 -8.68 -7.03
C LYS A 229 9.71 -8.25 -7.40
N TYR A 230 10.28 -8.75 -8.50
CA TYR A 230 11.61 -8.37 -8.96
C TYR A 230 11.70 -8.24 -10.49
N THR A 231 12.70 -7.50 -10.97
CA THR A 231 13.02 -7.33 -12.40
C THR A 231 14.42 -7.81 -12.70
N GLY A 232 14.61 -8.36 -13.90
CA GLY A 232 15.89 -8.93 -14.35
C GLY A 232 16.14 -10.33 -13.80
N SER A 233 17.40 -10.75 -13.81
CA SER A 233 17.86 -12.04 -13.29
C SER A 233 18.48 -11.90 -11.90
N PHE A 234 18.34 -12.94 -11.07
CA PHE A 234 19.11 -13.06 -9.83
C PHE A 234 20.61 -13.13 -10.11
N THR A 235 21.37 -12.24 -9.46
CA THR A 235 22.83 -12.40 -9.29
C THR A 235 23.05 -13.28 -8.07
N TYR A 236 23.79 -14.39 -8.22
CA TYR A 236 24.04 -15.33 -7.13
C TYR A 236 25.46 -15.20 -6.60
N ALA A 237 25.62 -15.23 -5.27
CA ALA A 237 26.92 -15.32 -4.61
C ALA A 237 26.97 -16.58 -3.71
N PRO A 238 28.03 -17.41 -3.81
CA PRO A 238 28.17 -18.61 -2.98
C PRO A 238 28.41 -18.24 -1.51
N VAL A 239 27.91 -19.07 -0.59
CA VAL A 239 28.11 -18.87 0.84
C VAL A 239 29.56 -19.20 1.21
N SER A 240 30.27 -18.23 1.77
CA SER A 240 31.68 -18.33 2.16
C SER A 240 31.88 -19.12 3.45
N VAL A 241 30.99 -18.92 4.43
CA VAL A 241 31.02 -19.60 5.73
C VAL A 241 29.62 -20.11 6.05
N LYS A 242 29.47 -21.43 6.17
CA LYS A 242 28.20 -22.07 6.55
C LYS A 242 27.93 -21.86 8.04
N GLY A 243 27.27 -20.77 8.36
CA GLY A 243 26.83 -20.36 9.69
C GLY A 243 25.77 -19.28 9.54
N TYR A 244 26.22 -18.13 9.06
CA TYR A 244 25.37 -17.07 8.51
C TYR A 244 25.09 -17.31 7.03
N TRP A 245 24.21 -16.50 6.44
CA TRP A 245 24.14 -16.31 4.98
C TRP A 245 25.22 -15.30 4.55
N GLU A 246 26.47 -15.68 4.82
CA GLU A 246 27.68 -14.91 4.52
C GLU A 246 28.18 -15.20 3.10
N PHE A 247 28.62 -14.18 2.38
CA PHE A 247 29.21 -14.27 1.04
C PHE A 247 30.33 -13.24 0.88
N VAL A 248 31.17 -13.39 -0.14
CA VAL A 248 32.18 -12.35 -0.48
C VAL A 248 31.60 -11.39 -1.53
N ALA A 249 31.70 -10.09 -1.29
CA ALA A 249 31.36 -9.04 -2.23
C ALA A 249 32.63 -8.31 -2.72
N ASP A 250 32.66 -7.95 -4.00
CA ASP A 250 33.85 -7.47 -4.69
C ASP A 250 34.32 -6.10 -4.16
N SER A 251 33.39 -5.19 -3.87
CA SER A 251 33.69 -3.86 -3.35
C SER A 251 32.51 -3.14 -2.69
N VAL A 252 32.83 -2.10 -1.93
CA VAL A 252 31.91 -1.02 -1.53
C VAL A 252 32.43 0.28 -2.15
N SER A 253 31.60 1.03 -2.86
CA SER A 253 31.97 2.29 -3.50
C SER A 253 30.88 3.37 -3.38
N LEU A 254 31.31 4.63 -3.37
CA LEU A 254 30.47 5.83 -3.28
C LEU A 254 30.60 6.64 -4.57
N THR A 255 29.48 7.00 -5.19
CA THR A 255 29.45 7.79 -6.44
C THR A 255 28.71 9.12 -6.23
N ILE A 256 29.39 10.24 -6.52
CA ILE A 256 28.82 11.60 -6.51
C ILE A 256 29.06 12.23 -7.89
N GLY A 257 27.99 12.51 -8.63
CA GLY A 257 28.10 12.95 -10.03
C GLY A 257 28.79 11.88 -10.87
N SER A 258 29.89 12.26 -11.55
CA SER A 258 30.76 11.34 -12.31
C SER A 258 31.88 10.70 -11.48
N THR A 259 32.14 11.17 -10.26
CA THR A 259 33.25 10.69 -9.41
C THR A 259 32.81 9.47 -8.61
N THR A 260 33.54 8.36 -8.73
CA THR A 260 33.34 7.15 -7.92
C THR A 260 34.58 6.85 -7.09
N THR A 261 34.40 6.62 -5.79
CA THR A 261 35.46 6.31 -4.82
C THR A 261 35.21 4.93 -4.21
N THR A 262 36.14 4.00 -4.40
CA THR A 262 36.11 2.70 -3.71
C THR A 262 36.52 2.87 -2.24
N ILE A 263 35.71 2.36 -1.33
CA ILE A 263 35.94 2.41 0.13
C ILE A 263 36.57 1.11 0.63
N ALA A 264 36.10 -0.03 0.13
CA ALA A 264 36.59 -1.36 0.50
C ALA A 264 36.52 -2.31 -0.71
N THR A 265 37.33 -3.37 -0.69
CA THR A 265 37.34 -4.46 -1.67
C THR A 265 37.38 -5.81 -0.97
N SER A 266 36.82 -6.86 -1.61
CA SER A 266 36.78 -8.23 -1.10
C SER A 266 36.24 -8.33 0.34
N ILE A 267 35.04 -7.79 0.58
CA ILE A 267 34.41 -7.80 1.91
C ILE A 267 33.65 -9.11 2.12
N ASN A 268 33.66 -9.64 3.34
CA ASN A 268 32.77 -10.72 3.75
C ASN A 268 31.50 -10.05 4.30
N ALA A 269 30.34 -10.32 3.69
CA ALA A 269 29.08 -9.66 3.95
C ALA A 269 27.99 -10.68 4.29
N ILE A 270 27.13 -10.36 5.25
CA ILE A 270 26.00 -11.19 5.69
C ILE A 270 24.70 -10.52 5.26
N LEU A 271 23.78 -11.30 4.68
CA LEU A 271 22.43 -10.84 4.34
C LEU A 271 21.48 -11.17 5.51
N ASP A 272 21.14 -10.17 6.33
CA ASP A 272 20.46 -10.35 7.63
C ASP A 272 19.10 -9.64 7.71
N THR A 273 18.03 -10.42 7.63
CA THR A 273 16.64 -9.92 7.80
C THR A 273 16.35 -9.43 9.22
N GLY A 274 17.07 -9.92 10.24
CA GLY A 274 16.95 -9.51 11.64
C GLY A 274 17.69 -8.21 11.97
N THR A 275 18.21 -7.49 10.97
CA THR A 275 18.96 -6.24 11.15
C THR A 275 18.31 -5.06 10.41
N THR A 276 17.94 -4.04 11.18
CA THR A 276 17.23 -2.80 10.79
C THR A 276 18.02 -1.83 9.88
N LEU A 277 19.35 -1.98 9.74
CA LEU A 277 20.18 -0.95 9.09
C LEU A 277 20.61 -1.36 7.68
N ALA A 278 20.64 -0.38 6.77
CA ALA A 278 21.01 -0.60 5.38
C ALA A 278 22.39 -1.27 5.26
N ILE A 279 23.38 -0.78 6.03
CA ILE A 279 24.72 -1.36 6.09
C ILE A 279 25.24 -1.27 7.54
N LEU A 280 25.84 -2.34 8.04
CA LEU A 280 26.88 -2.25 9.06
C LEU A 280 28.23 -2.74 8.49
N GLY A 281 29.32 -2.16 8.98
CA GLY A 281 30.67 -2.61 8.65
C GLY A 281 31.73 -2.13 9.65
N PRO A 282 33.01 -2.49 9.46
CA PRO A 282 34.08 -2.12 10.39
C PRO A 282 34.22 -0.61 10.55
N THR A 283 34.51 -0.16 11.78
CA THR A 283 34.47 1.25 12.18
C THR A 283 35.34 2.15 11.30
N ALA A 284 36.47 1.67 10.79
CA ALA A 284 37.33 2.43 9.88
C ALA A 284 36.59 2.86 8.59
N TYR A 285 35.99 1.92 7.87
CA TYR A 285 35.28 2.18 6.61
C TYR A 285 33.98 2.98 6.84
N VAL A 286 33.25 2.66 7.90
CA VAL A 286 32.01 3.36 8.28
C VAL A 286 32.28 4.82 8.65
N ASN A 287 33.41 5.11 9.30
CA ASN A 287 33.83 6.50 9.54
C ASN A 287 34.17 7.22 8.23
N THR A 288 34.86 6.58 7.28
CA THR A 288 35.13 7.18 5.96
C THR A 288 33.84 7.51 5.21
N ILE A 289 32.87 6.58 5.16
CA ILE A 289 31.55 6.80 4.55
C ILE A 289 30.84 7.98 5.20
N ASN A 290 30.67 7.95 6.53
CA ASN A 290 29.95 9.01 7.25
C ASN A 290 30.65 10.37 7.17
N THR A 291 31.99 10.41 7.07
CA THR A 291 32.75 11.64 6.80
C THR A 291 32.40 12.21 5.41
N ILE A 292 32.31 11.37 4.37
CA ILE A 292 31.92 11.79 3.01
C ILE A 292 30.45 12.28 2.97
N LEU A 293 29.55 11.72 3.79
CA LEU A 293 28.20 12.23 3.93
C LEU A 293 28.16 13.64 4.56
N GLY A 294 29.18 14.02 5.33
CA GLY A 294 29.19 15.20 6.19
C GLY A 294 28.47 14.95 7.52
N ALA A 295 28.55 13.73 8.04
CA ALA A 295 27.82 13.28 9.22
C ALA A 295 28.66 13.35 10.51
N THR A 296 28.00 13.62 11.64
CA THR A 296 28.63 13.69 12.97
C THR A 296 28.06 12.59 13.89
N TYR A 297 28.94 11.89 14.61
CA TYR A 297 28.50 10.81 15.52
C TYR A 297 27.78 11.37 16.75
N ASP A 298 26.56 10.90 17.02
CA ASP A 298 25.74 11.29 18.15
C ASP A 298 25.79 10.24 19.26
N SER A 299 26.68 10.44 20.24
CA SER A 299 26.84 9.55 21.39
C SER A 299 25.59 9.39 22.27
N ALA A 300 24.59 10.28 22.13
CA ALA A 300 23.31 10.19 22.83
C ALA A 300 22.31 9.21 22.19
N THR A 301 22.51 8.81 20.92
CA THR A 301 21.63 7.89 20.18
C THR A 301 22.37 6.69 19.57
N GLY A 302 23.69 6.78 19.34
CA GLY A 302 24.50 5.71 18.73
C GLY A 302 24.55 5.74 17.20
N PHE A 303 24.03 6.81 16.57
CA PHE A 303 23.94 6.96 15.12
C PHE A 303 24.73 8.20 14.64
N TYR A 304 24.98 8.30 13.34
CA TYR A 304 25.59 9.49 12.74
C TYR A 304 24.50 10.43 12.23
N LYS A 305 24.46 11.67 12.77
CA LYS A 305 23.56 12.75 12.33
C LYS A 305 24.05 13.36 11.04
N VAL A 306 23.12 13.60 10.11
CA VAL A 306 23.39 14.18 8.78
C VAL A 306 22.62 15.49 8.65
N ASN A 307 23.32 16.58 8.30
CA ASN A 307 22.62 17.81 7.93
C ASN A 307 21.99 17.65 6.54
N CYS A 308 20.70 17.34 6.53
CA CYS A 308 19.83 17.31 5.35
C CYS A 308 18.91 18.53 5.25
N GLN A 309 18.87 19.40 6.25
CA GLN A 309 18.03 20.61 6.24
C GLN A 309 18.51 21.63 5.20
N THR A 310 19.82 21.74 5.01
CA THR A 310 20.45 22.70 4.08
C THR A 310 21.20 22.04 2.92
N LYS A 311 21.14 20.71 2.79
CA LYS A 311 21.86 19.93 1.78
C LYS A 311 20.87 19.04 1.01
N PRO A 312 20.66 19.25 -0.30
CA PRO A 312 19.69 18.48 -1.08
C PRO A 312 20.13 17.01 -1.23
N LEU A 313 19.17 16.11 -1.44
CA LEU A 313 19.45 14.67 -1.59
C LEU A 313 20.46 14.36 -2.72
N SER A 314 20.48 15.16 -3.79
CA SER A 314 21.44 15.05 -4.90
C SER A 314 22.90 15.37 -4.54
N ALA A 315 23.16 15.95 -3.37
CA ALA A 315 24.50 16.22 -2.87
C ALA A 315 25.05 15.10 -1.96
N PHE A 316 24.36 13.95 -1.89
CA PHE A 316 24.81 12.74 -1.19
C PHE A 316 25.11 11.62 -2.20
N PRO A 317 26.08 10.74 -1.92
CA PRO A 317 26.46 9.67 -2.84
C PRO A 317 25.37 8.62 -3.05
N ASN A 318 25.35 8.02 -4.24
CA ASN A 318 24.87 6.65 -4.37
C ASN A 318 25.93 5.71 -3.77
N ILE A 319 25.51 4.64 -3.09
CA ILE A 319 26.39 3.68 -2.43
C ILE A 319 26.17 2.32 -3.08
N ALA A 320 27.21 1.76 -3.70
CA ALA A 320 27.14 0.47 -4.36
C ALA A 320 27.89 -0.60 -3.55
N VAL A 321 27.24 -1.75 -3.35
CA VAL A 321 27.93 -3.00 -2.98
C VAL A 321 28.04 -3.84 -4.26
N THR A 322 29.26 -4.09 -4.76
CA THR A 322 29.45 -4.87 -5.98
C THR A 322 29.52 -6.35 -5.64
N ILE A 323 28.70 -7.18 -6.29
CA ILE A 323 28.60 -8.61 -6.01
C ILE A 323 28.64 -9.37 -7.34
N SER A 324 29.65 -10.23 -7.53
CA SER A 324 29.89 -10.95 -8.80
C SER A 324 29.92 -10.02 -10.03
N GLY A 325 30.52 -8.84 -9.87
CA GLY A 325 30.62 -7.79 -10.90
C GLY A 325 29.37 -6.92 -11.07
N VAL A 326 28.27 -7.19 -10.38
CA VAL A 326 27.01 -6.43 -10.48
C VAL A 326 26.92 -5.41 -9.32
N PRO A 327 26.77 -4.10 -9.58
CA PRO A 327 26.67 -3.08 -8.53
C PRO A 327 25.25 -2.99 -7.96
N PHE A 328 25.10 -3.36 -6.69
CA PHE A 328 23.86 -3.21 -5.92
C PHE A 328 23.80 -1.81 -5.30
N VAL A 329 23.20 -0.86 -6.05
CA VAL A 329 23.18 0.57 -5.73
C VAL A 329 22.03 0.98 -4.81
N LEU A 330 22.38 1.49 -3.63
CA LEU A 330 21.51 2.27 -2.76
C LEU A 330 21.57 3.76 -3.12
N THR A 331 20.42 4.44 -3.13
CA THR A 331 20.34 5.90 -3.25
C THR A 331 20.26 6.56 -1.87
N PRO A 332 20.47 7.89 -1.73
CA PRO A 332 20.37 8.60 -0.45
C PRO A 332 19.07 8.35 0.34
N LEU A 333 17.94 8.13 -0.33
CA LEU A 333 16.65 7.82 0.30
C LEU A 333 16.63 6.44 1.01
N MET A 334 17.57 5.55 0.69
CA MET A 334 17.64 4.17 1.22
C MET A 334 18.58 4.04 2.44
N TYR A 335 19.42 5.05 2.71
CA TYR A 335 20.34 5.03 3.85
C TYR A 335 20.30 6.29 4.73
N LEU A 336 19.46 7.29 4.41
CA LEU A 336 19.20 8.45 5.26
C LEU A 336 17.78 8.40 5.86
N GLY A 337 17.70 8.06 7.15
CA GLY A 337 16.48 8.17 7.93
C GLY A 337 16.18 9.60 8.35
N ILE A 338 14.91 9.90 8.66
CA ILE A 338 14.45 11.21 9.16
C ILE A 338 13.77 11.02 10.52
N ALA A 339 14.20 11.77 11.54
CA ALA A 339 13.51 11.81 12.83
C ALA A 339 13.33 13.26 13.33
N GLY A 340 12.10 13.60 13.73
CA GLY A 340 11.70 14.93 14.17
C GLY A 340 10.26 15.24 13.77
N ASN A 341 9.94 16.51 13.55
CA ASN A 341 8.63 16.97 13.08
C ASN A 341 8.75 18.22 12.18
N SER A 342 7.62 18.82 11.81
CA SER A 342 7.56 20.01 10.95
C SER A 342 8.20 21.28 11.54
N ALA A 343 8.50 21.33 12.85
CA ALA A 343 9.27 22.41 13.47
C ALA A 343 10.79 22.14 13.49
N GLY A 344 11.23 20.95 13.10
CA GLY A 344 12.64 20.57 13.00
C GLY A 344 12.83 19.07 12.86
N TYR A 345 13.59 18.65 11.85
CA TYR A 345 13.94 17.24 11.61
C TYR A 345 15.45 17.05 11.49
N THR A 346 15.95 15.94 12.02
CA THR A 346 17.35 15.52 11.94
C THR A 346 17.41 14.27 11.07
N CYS A 347 18.31 14.23 10.08
CA CYS A 347 18.56 12.98 9.38
C CYS A 347 19.61 12.14 10.11
N TYR A 348 19.47 10.83 10.01
CA TYR A 348 20.40 9.85 10.57
C TYR A 348 20.86 8.89 9.49
N SER A 349 22.15 8.58 9.49
CA SER A 349 22.73 7.57 8.62
C SER A 349 22.36 6.18 9.12
N TYR A 350 21.72 5.37 8.28
CA TYR A 350 21.52 3.94 8.48
C TYR A 350 22.77 3.12 8.08
N ILE A 351 23.94 3.75 8.22
CA ILE A 351 25.26 3.14 8.04
C ILE A 351 26.03 3.32 9.36
N SER A 352 26.07 2.26 10.16
CA SER A 352 26.65 2.27 11.51
C SER A 352 27.71 1.18 11.68
N SER A 353 28.52 1.26 12.73
CA SER A 353 29.71 0.39 12.82
C SER A 353 29.47 -0.91 13.58
N ILE A 354 30.15 -1.96 13.10
CA ILE A 354 30.27 -3.27 13.74
C ILE A 354 31.71 -3.75 13.56
N ASP A 355 32.42 -3.93 14.68
CA ASP A 355 33.76 -4.54 14.68
C ASP A 355 33.62 -5.98 15.18
N GLN A 356 33.17 -6.85 14.26
CA GLN A 356 33.01 -8.29 14.47
C GLN A 356 33.64 -9.07 13.32
N ASN A 357 33.96 -10.34 13.58
CA ASN A 357 34.62 -11.23 12.64
C ASN A 357 33.79 -12.49 12.33
N ASP A 358 34.05 -13.10 11.17
CA ASP A 358 33.56 -14.41 10.78
C ASP A 358 34.21 -15.56 11.60
N ALA A 359 33.83 -16.80 11.30
CA ALA A 359 34.43 -17.98 11.93
C ALA A 359 35.93 -18.19 11.60
N ASN A 360 36.48 -17.44 10.64
CA ASN A 360 37.89 -17.48 10.23
C ASN A 360 38.71 -16.28 10.78
N GLY A 361 38.09 -15.37 11.53
CA GLY A 361 38.73 -14.17 12.08
C GLY A 361 38.80 -12.96 11.13
N LYS A 362 38.12 -12.97 9.98
CA LYS A 362 38.02 -11.83 9.06
C LYS A 362 36.88 -10.87 9.47
N PRO A 363 37.03 -9.54 9.31
CA PRO A 363 35.93 -8.61 9.57
C PRO A 363 34.69 -8.85 8.69
N ILE A 364 33.51 -8.74 9.29
CA ILE A 364 32.21 -8.87 8.60
C ILE A 364 31.54 -7.52 8.36
N TRP A 365 30.74 -7.47 7.30
CA TRP A 365 29.73 -6.46 7.03
C TRP A 365 28.34 -7.11 7.12
N ILE A 366 27.30 -6.31 7.35
CA ILE A 366 25.91 -6.77 7.36
C ILE A 366 25.10 -5.88 6.42
N LEU A 367 24.29 -6.51 5.57
CA LEU A 367 23.32 -5.86 4.70
C LEU A 367 21.92 -6.21 5.26
N GLY A 368 21.26 -5.24 5.87
CA GLY A 368 19.99 -5.43 6.58
C GLY A 368 18.75 -5.22 5.73
N ASP A 369 17.57 -5.17 6.38
CA ASP A 369 16.27 -5.07 5.69
C ASP A 369 16.19 -3.84 4.77
N PHE A 370 16.77 -2.69 5.15
CA PHE A 370 16.81 -1.49 4.30
C PHE A 370 17.56 -1.70 2.97
N PHE A 371 18.56 -2.60 2.90
CA PHE A 371 19.16 -3.04 1.64
C PHE A 371 18.22 -3.99 0.90
N MET A 372 17.61 -4.95 1.62
CA MET A 372 16.72 -5.96 1.05
C MET A 372 15.37 -5.40 0.56
N ARG A 373 14.88 -4.26 1.08
CA ARG A 373 13.76 -3.48 0.52
C ARG A 373 14.03 -3.07 -0.92
N ARG A 374 15.29 -2.81 -1.27
CA ARG A 374 15.71 -2.50 -2.64
C ARG A 374 15.93 -3.75 -3.50
N PHE A 375 16.33 -4.86 -2.89
CA PHE A 375 16.77 -6.06 -3.58
C PHE A 375 16.06 -7.33 -3.09
N TYR A 376 15.17 -7.88 -3.92
CA TYR A 376 14.49 -9.15 -3.66
C TYR A 376 15.53 -10.23 -3.42
N SER A 377 15.38 -10.96 -2.31
CA SER A 377 16.44 -11.80 -1.74
C SER A 377 16.01 -13.27 -1.69
N VAL A 378 16.80 -14.14 -2.30
CA VAL A 378 16.60 -15.60 -2.33
C VAL A 378 17.74 -16.28 -1.57
N PHE A 379 17.41 -17.28 -0.78
CA PHE A 379 18.33 -18.07 0.05
C PHE A 379 18.24 -19.53 -0.40
N ASP A 380 19.27 -20.02 -1.08
CA ASP A 380 19.29 -21.35 -1.71
C ASP A 380 20.11 -22.33 -0.87
N MET A 381 19.41 -23.23 -0.19
CA MET A 381 19.97 -24.18 0.79
C MET A 381 20.65 -25.38 0.13
N GLN A 382 20.20 -25.79 -1.05
CA GLN A 382 20.83 -26.88 -1.80
C GLN A 382 22.17 -26.44 -2.37
N ASN A 383 22.21 -25.29 -3.05
CA ASN A 383 23.40 -24.79 -3.72
C ASN A 383 24.27 -23.92 -2.81
N ASN A 384 23.82 -23.65 -1.57
CA ASN A 384 24.53 -22.90 -0.53
C ASN A 384 24.97 -21.52 -1.05
N ARG A 385 23.99 -20.70 -1.46
CA ARG A 385 24.20 -19.39 -2.09
C ARG A 385 23.05 -18.43 -1.77
N ILE A 386 23.33 -17.13 -1.77
CA ILE A 386 22.31 -16.09 -1.84
C ILE A 386 22.05 -15.71 -3.30
N GLY A 387 20.86 -15.20 -3.61
CA GLY A 387 20.49 -14.61 -4.89
C GLY A 387 19.81 -13.26 -4.70
N LEU A 388 20.26 -12.23 -5.41
CA LEU A 388 19.73 -10.86 -5.32
C LEU A 388 19.25 -10.37 -6.68
N ALA A 389 18.04 -9.81 -6.74
CA ALA A 389 17.46 -9.17 -7.92
C ALA A 389 16.84 -7.81 -7.57
N LEU A 390 16.65 -6.96 -8.56
CA LEU A 390 16.13 -5.60 -8.34
C LEU A 390 14.62 -5.65 -8.01
N SER A 391 14.20 -5.17 -6.84
CA SER A 391 12.77 -5.12 -6.46
C SER A 391 11.96 -4.29 -7.49
N THR A 392 10.83 -4.82 -7.99
CA THR A 392 9.99 -4.17 -9.02
C THR A 392 9.59 -2.76 -8.61
N SER A 393 9.35 -2.56 -7.32
CA SER A 393 8.90 -1.31 -6.73
C SER A 393 9.90 -0.13 -6.81
N TYR A 394 11.11 -0.31 -7.36
CA TYR A 394 11.88 0.81 -7.93
C TYR A 394 12.61 0.47 -9.25
N SER A 395 12.05 -0.36 -10.13
CA SER A 395 12.53 -0.43 -11.54
C SER A 395 12.17 0.85 -12.32
N SER A 396 11.09 1.53 -11.94
CA SER A 396 10.55 2.75 -12.55
C SER A 396 11.37 4.04 -12.32
N VAL A 397 12.39 4.02 -11.45
CA VAL A 397 13.04 5.25 -10.93
C VAL A 397 14.31 5.66 -11.70
N GLN A 398 14.78 4.87 -12.68
CA GLN A 398 16.06 5.12 -13.38
C GLN A 398 16.00 6.17 -14.52
N ASN A 399 14.84 6.72 -14.86
CA ASN A 399 14.70 7.74 -15.92
C ASN A 399 14.00 9.00 -15.41
N VAL A 400 14.77 9.97 -14.92
CA VAL A 400 14.28 11.32 -14.57
C VAL A 400 14.91 12.36 -15.51
N PRO A 401 14.15 12.94 -16.46
CA PRO A 401 14.62 14.06 -17.27
C PRO A 401 14.94 15.30 -16.42
N SER A 402 16.03 15.99 -16.73
CA SER A 402 16.56 17.11 -15.95
C SER A 402 15.83 18.44 -16.22
N THR A 403 14.50 18.49 -16.01
CA THR A 403 13.65 19.62 -16.42
C THR A 403 12.66 20.07 -15.33
N LEU A 404 13.16 20.54 -14.18
CA LEU A 404 12.31 21.28 -13.22
C LEU A 404 13.08 22.26 -12.29
N PHE A 405 14.05 23.01 -12.84
CA PHE A 405 14.68 24.13 -12.14
C PHE A 405 14.79 25.36 -13.05
N GLN A 406 13.91 26.35 -12.86
CA GLN A 406 14.14 27.71 -13.33
C GLN A 406 15.03 28.45 -12.32
N THR A 407 16.16 28.96 -12.77
CA THR A 407 17.03 29.84 -11.97
C THR A 407 16.46 31.26 -11.93
N THR A 408 15.80 31.61 -10.82
CA THR A 408 15.44 32.99 -10.51
C THR A 408 16.66 33.76 -9.99
N THR A 409 17.40 34.42 -10.89
CA THR A 409 18.44 35.38 -10.51
C THR A 409 17.81 36.66 -9.95
N THR A 410 17.80 36.81 -8.63
CA THR A 410 17.30 38.02 -7.96
C THR A 410 18.27 39.19 -8.18
N VAL A 411 17.86 40.18 -8.96
CA VAL A 411 18.54 41.49 -9.04
C VAL A 411 17.81 42.47 -8.13
N THR A 412 18.53 43.07 -7.19
CA THR A 412 17.98 43.99 -6.18
C THR A 412 17.79 45.40 -6.72
N PRO A 413 16.59 45.99 -6.69
CA PRO A 413 16.38 47.43 -6.91
C PRO A 413 16.44 48.18 -5.57
N SER A 414 17.21 49.27 -5.52
CA SER A 414 17.16 50.23 -4.40
C SER A 414 15.94 51.15 -4.52
N SER A 415 15.39 51.56 -3.37
CA SER A 415 14.17 52.39 -3.30
C SER A 415 14.50 53.88 -3.20
N THR A 416 13.90 54.71 -4.07
CA THR A 416 13.79 56.16 -3.86
C THR A 416 12.39 56.63 -4.26
N THR A 417 11.75 57.42 -3.40
CA THR A 417 10.34 57.83 -3.53
C THR A 417 10.21 59.22 -4.15
N SER A 418 9.25 59.41 -5.07
CA SER A 418 8.66 60.73 -5.34
C SER A 418 7.21 60.60 -5.84
N THR A 419 6.45 61.69 -5.76
CA THR A 419 4.98 61.73 -5.93
C THR A 419 4.56 62.62 -7.11
N THR A 420 3.39 62.35 -7.71
CA THR A 420 2.28 63.29 -8.05
C THR A 420 1.36 62.69 -9.15
N THR A 421 0.33 63.45 -9.60
CA THR A 421 -0.91 62.92 -10.21
C THR A 421 -1.21 63.42 -11.64
N LYS A 422 -1.92 62.57 -12.41
CA LYS A 422 -2.89 62.83 -13.51
C LYS A 422 -3.28 64.31 -13.71
N PRO A 423 -3.33 64.89 -14.95
CA PRO A 423 -4.09 64.45 -16.15
C PRO A 423 -3.27 64.51 -17.48
N SER A 424 -3.81 64.52 -18.72
CA SER A 424 -4.82 63.77 -19.51
C SER A 424 -5.00 64.52 -20.87
N THR A 425 -5.56 63.84 -21.90
CA THR A 425 -6.33 64.41 -23.05
C THR A 425 -5.66 65.29 -24.15
N THR A 426 -5.56 64.69 -25.37
CA THR A 426 -5.91 65.27 -26.73
C THR A 426 -4.95 66.38 -27.31
N THR A 427 -4.75 66.64 -28.62
CA THR A 427 -5.58 66.51 -29.85
C THR A 427 -4.74 66.43 -31.18
N THR A 428 -5.34 65.83 -32.22
CA THR A 428 -5.21 65.91 -33.71
C THR A 428 -4.42 67.12 -34.29
N THR A 429 -3.72 67.08 -35.47
CA THR A 429 -4.26 66.90 -36.85
C THR A 429 -3.18 66.75 -37.96
N THR A 430 -3.59 66.19 -39.12
CA THR A 430 -3.00 66.14 -40.50
C THR A 430 -2.32 67.45 -41.00
N THR A 431 -1.40 67.48 -42.00
CA THR A 431 -1.53 67.06 -43.43
C THR A 431 -0.21 66.67 -44.15
N THR A 432 -0.32 66.18 -45.40
CA THR A 432 0.73 65.61 -46.30
C THR A 432 1.12 66.51 -47.49
N SER A 433 2.35 66.39 -48.02
CA SER A 433 2.60 66.27 -49.48
C SER A 433 4.01 65.80 -49.90
N THR A 434 4.02 65.12 -51.06
CA THR A 434 5.05 64.67 -52.03
C THR A 434 6.21 65.64 -52.38
N SER A 435 7.34 65.28 -53.03
CA SER A 435 7.87 64.08 -53.74
C SER A 435 9.44 64.04 -53.63
N THR A 436 10.30 63.23 -54.30
CA THR A 436 10.27 62.52 -55.61
C THR A 436 11.37 61.43 -55.72
N THR A 437 11.10 60.35 -56.50
CA THR A 437 12.02 59.55 -57.39
C THR A 437 13.53 59.44 -57.11
N THR A 438 14.24 58.30 -57.21
CA THR A 438 13.96 56.84 -57.35
C THR A 438 15.35 56.11 -57.34
N SER A 439 15.54 54.79 -57.28
CA SER A 439 14.68 53.58 -57.12
C SER A 439 15.46 52.56 -56.23
N THR A 440 15.57 51.22 -56.37
CA THR A 440 15.25 50.22 -57.42
C THR A 440 14.24 49.14 -56.96
N THR A 441 14.70 47.97 -56.50
CA THR A 441 14.02 46.69 -56.72
C THR A 441 14.32 45.64 -55.63
N THR A 442 13.36 44.91 -55.06
CA THR A 442 11.88 44.96 -55.20
C THR A 442 11.20 44.46 -53.92
N LYS A 443 9.92 44.04 -54.00
CA LYS A 443 9.06 43.48 -52.95
C LYS A 443 8.27 42.29 -53.57
N PRO A 444 7.49 41.48 -52.83
CA PRO A 444 6.25 41.92 -52.17
C PRO A 444 6.06 41.42 -50.72
N SER A 445 5.03 41.95 -50.05
CA SER A 445 4.47 41.45 -48.79
C SER A 445 2.96 41.66 -48.80
N THR A 446 2.20 40.96 -47.96
CA THR A 446 0.76 41.21 -47.79
C THR A 446 0.33 41.04 -46.33
N THR A 447 -0.64 41.86 -45.89
CA THR A 447 -1.19 41.94 -44.53
C THR A 447 -2.67 42.31 -44.62
N ILE A 448 -3.56 41.69 -43.84
CA ILE A 448 -4.96 42.12 -43.62
C ILE A 448 -5.34 41.89 -42.13
N THR A 449 -6.27 42.68 -41.59
CA THR A 449 -6.53 42.82 -40.14
C THR A 449 -8.05 42.87 -39.80
N THR A 450 -8.44 42.22 -38.69
CA THR A 450 -9.63 42.43 -37.80
C THR A 450 -10.96 43.07 -38.28
N THR A 451 -12.11 42.47 -37.90
CA THR A 451 -13.26 43.21 -37.27
C THR A 451 -14.26 42.29 -36.54
N THR A 452 -15.24 42.88 -35.85
CA THR A 452 -16.40 42.29 -35.11
C THR A 452 -17.67 43.16 -35.37
N THR A 453 -18.89 43.00 -34.82
CA THR A 453 -19.41 42.36 -33.59
C THR A 453 -20.94 42.11 -33.67
N SER A 454 -21.48 41.25 -32.78
CA SER A 454 -22.84 41.28 -32.17
C SER A 454 -24.15 41.44 -33.00
N THR A 455 -25.01 40.41 -32.95
CA THR A 455 -26.51 40.37 -32.75
C THR A 455 -27.42 41.56 -33.16
N SER A 456 -28.62 41.38 -33.77
CA SER A 456 -29.35 40.17 -34.25
C SER A 456 -30.33 40.47 -35.45
N THR A 457 -31.69 40.33 -35.53
CA THR A 457 -32.82 39.96 -34.63
C THR A 457 -34.12 39.60 -35.44
N THR A 458 -34.96 38.67 -34.94
CA THR A 458 -36.45 38.47 -35.17
C THR A 458 -37.14 38.31 -36.56
N THR A 459 -37.76 37.12 -36.75
CA THR A 459 -39.06 36.76 -37.42
C THR A 459 -39.32 36.85 -38.96
N SER A 460 -39.66 35.67 -39.54
CA SER A 460 -40.78 35.31 -40.46
C SER A 460 -41.27 36.26 -41.59
N THR A 461 -41.60 35.84 -42.82
CA THR A 461 -41.72 34.53 -43.52
C THR A 461 -41.05 34.65 -44.92
N THR A 462 -40.73 33.61 -45.71
CA THR A 462 -41.17 32.21 -45.80
C THR A 462 -39.96 31.25 -45.76
N THR A 463 -40.00 30.24 -44.91
CA THR A 463 -38.79 29.51 -44.47
C THR A 463 -38.88 28.00 -44.67
N LYS A 464 -37.79 27.39 -45.14
CA LYS A 464 -37.75 25.99 -45.61
C LYS A 464 -37.57 24.99 -44.44
N PRO A 465 -38.24 23.81 -44.44
CA PRO A 465 -38.13 22.82 -43.34
C PRO A 465 -36.77 22.11 -43.32
N SER A 466 -36.28 21.50 -42.23
CA SER A 466 -36.88 21.06 -40.95
C SER A 466 -37.87 19.88 -40.99
N THR A 467 -37.36 18.65 -41.11
CA THR A 467 -37.53 17.60 -40.06
C THR A 467 -36.73 16.31 -40.33
N THR A 468 -36.44 15.61 -39.24
CA THR A 468 -36.23 14.15 -39.03
C THR A 468 -36.21 13.19 -40.24
N ILE A 469 -35.20 12.32 -40.29
CA ILE A 469 -35.28 11.00 -40.96
C ILE A 469 -34.82 9.90 -40.00
N THR A 470 -35.66 8.89 -39.85
CA THR A 470 -35.41 7.64 -39.10
C THR A 470 -34.59 6.66 -39.95
N THR A 471 -33.67 5.90 -39.35
CA THR A 471 -33.04 4.74 -40.00
C THR A 471 -33.79 3.45 -39.68
N THR A 472 -34.38 2.84 -40.72
CA THR A 472 -34.90 1.47 -40.70
C THR A 472 -34.04 0.61 -41.61
N THR A 473 -33.60 -0.56 -41.15
CA THR A 473 -32.75 -1.49 -41.90
C THR A 473 -33.53 -2.67 -42.48
N THR A 474 -33.30 -2.96 -43.75
CA THR A 474 -33.70 -4.23 -44.39
C THR A 474 -32.58 -4.69 -45.34
N SER A 475 -32.33 -5.99 -45.40
CA SER A 475 -31.20 -6.61 -46.10
C SER A 475 -31.62 -7.42 -47.32
N THR A 476 -30.69 -7.64 -48.27
CA THR A 476 -30.57 -8.88 -49.08
C THR A 476 -29.24 -8.92 -49.85
N SER A 477 -28.93 -10.04 -50.52
CA SER A 477 -27.58 -10.47 -50.88
C SER A 477 -27.48 -11.16 -52.26
N THR A 478 -26.33 -11.03 -52.95
CA THR A 478 -25.71 -12.04 -53.86
C THR A 478 -24.32 -11.51 -54.27
N THR A 479 -23.16 -12.13 -53.97
CA THR A 479 -22.52 -13.39 -54.46
C THR A 479 -22.04 -13.39 -55.92
N THR A 480 -20.72 -13.39 -56.12
CA THR A 480 -20.02 -13.94 -57.30
C THR A 480 -18.68 -14.57 -56.89
N SER A 481 -18.09 -15.40 -57.75
CA SER A 481 -17.10 -16.45 -57.40
C SER A 481 -15.61 -16.08 -57.57
N THR A 482 -14.76 -16.94 -57.01
CA THR A 482 -13.29 -16.90 -57.06
C THR A 482 -12.69 -17.40 -58.39
N THR A 483 -11.42 -17.07 -58.63
CA THR A 483 -10.45 -17.89 -59.39
C THR A 483 -9.01 -17.47 -59.03
N THR A 484 -8.00 -18.27 -59.38
CA THR A 484 -6.64 -18.17 -58.81
C THR A 484 -5.54 -18.08 -59.86
N LYS A 485 -4.46 -17.32 -59.56
CA LYS A 485 -3.07 -17.83 -59.52
C LYS A 485 -2.05 -16.76 -59.08
N SER A 486 -0.80 -17.21 -58.88
CA SER A 486 0.30 -16.48 -58.23
C SER A 486 1.29 -15.87 -59.23
N SER A 487 1.83 -14.68 -58.90
CA SER A 487 3.27 -14.41 -58.96
C SER A 487 3.64 -13.15 -58.15
N THR A 488 4.82 -13.15 -57.53
CA THR A 488 5.34 -12.02 -56.72
C THR A 488 6.40 -11.25 -57.51
N THR A 489 6.37 -9.92 -57.48
CA THR A 489 7.56 -9.03 -57.47
C THR A 489 7.13 -7.61 -57.07
N ILE A 490 8.00 -6.90 -56.34
CA ILE A 490 7.77 -5.55 -55.83
C ILE A 490 8.56 -4.54 -56.67
N THR A 491 7.97 -3.40 -57.03
CA THR A 491 8.64 -2.08 -57.03
C THR A 491 7.58 -0.97 -57.05
N THR A 492 7.75 0.02 -56.18
CA THR A 492 6.89 1.22 -56.07
C THR A 492 7.45 2.39 -56.89
N THR A 493 6.58 3.22 -57.47
CA THR A 493 6.60 4.69 -57.31
C THR A 493 5.24 5.26 -57.74
N THR A 494 4.79 6.32 -57.09
CA THR A 494 3.45 6.92 -57.24
C THR A 494 3.45 8.17 -58.12
N THR A 495 2.45 8.30 -59.00
CA THR A 495 1.93 9.61 -59.46
C THR A 495 0.40 9.54 -59.50
N SER A 496 -0.27 10.62 -59.08
CA SER A 496 -1.71 10.64 -58.84
C SER A 496 -2.50 11.37 -59.94
N SER A 497 -3.69 10.86 -60.23
CA SER A 497 -4.78 11.59 -60.91
C SER A 497 -6.12 11.15 -60.33
N LEU A 498 -7.08 12.07 -60.23
CA LEU A 498 -8.36 11.84 -59.54
C LEU A 498 -9.47 11.47 -60.53
N THR A 499 -10.28 10.48 -60.17
CA THR A 499 -11.73 10.54 -60.42
C THR A 499 -12.52 9.83 -59.32
N THR A 500 -13.64 10.43 -58.92
CA THR A 500 -14.58 9.96 -57.89
C THR A 500 -15.53 8.85 -58.43
N MET A 501 -16.26 8.06 -57.62
CA MET A 501 -16.73 8.28 -56.24
C MET A 501 -17.08 6.96 -55.48
N LYS A 502 -17.29 7.12 -54.15
CA LYS A 502 -18.16 6.31 -53.25
C LYS A 502 -17.67 4.97 -52.65
N THR A 503 -17.09 5.13 -51.45
CA THR A 503 -17.48 4.46 -50.19
C THR A 503 -17.36 2.94 -50.06
N SER A 504 -16.20 2.53 -49.55
CA SER A 504 -16.15 1.86 -48.23
C SER A 504 -15.17 2.61 -47.32
N THR A 505 -15.68 3.51 -46.47
CA THR A 505 -14.84 4.21 -45.49
C THR A 505 -14.56 3.30 -44.31
N THR A 506 -13.53 2.46 -44.45
CA THR A 506 -12.77 1.96 -43.30
C THR A 506 -12.14 3.18 -42.65
N THR A 507 -12.84 3.79 -41.70
CA THR A 507 -12.30 4.89 -40.90
C THR A 507 -11.26 4.29 -39.96
N THR A 508 -10.02 4.20 -40.43
CA THR A 508 -8.84 4.16 -39.58
C THR A 508 -8.79 5.47 -38.79
N GLN A 509 -9.56 5.52 -37.70
CA GLN A 509 -9.15 6.33 -36.57
C GLN A 509 -7.71 5.95 -36.27
N THR A 510 -6.85 6.96 -36.12
CA THR A 510 -5.54 6.77 -35.53
C THR A 510 -5.76 6.19 -34.14
N THR A 511 -5.55 4.88 -33.99
CA THR A 511 -5.44 4.28 -32.67
C THR A 511 -4.26 4.95 -31.98
N SER A 512 -4.55 5.85 -31.05
CA SER A 512 -3.69 5.98 -29.89
C SER A 512 -3.40 4.57 -29.38
N ASN A 513 -2.16 4.29 -28.99
CA ASN A 513 -1.81 3.01 -28.40
C ASN A 513 -2.43 2.95 -26.99
N ILE A 514 -3.73 2.69 -26.94
CA ILE A 514 -4.47 2.33 -25.74
C ILE A 514 -3.88 1.00 -25.29
N PHE A 515 -2.91 1.09 -24.38
CA PHE A 515 -2.58 -0.03 -23.51
C PHE A 515 -3.87 -0.39 -22.77
N ASN A 516 -4.57 -1.40 -23.26
CA ASN A 516 -5.69 -2.00 -22.54
C ASN A 516 -5.11 -2.65 -21.28
N ILE A 517 -5.01 -1.89 -20.20
CA ILE A 517 -4.50 -2.35 -18.89
C ILE A 517 -5.54 -3.19 -18.13
N GLY A 518 -6.64 -3.58 -18.79
CA GLY A 518 -7.56 -4.60 -18.30
C GLY A 518 -8.57 -5.07 -19.34
N ARG A 519 -9.43 -6.00 -18.94
CA ARG A 519 -10.58 -6.52 -19.70
C ARG A 519 -11.77 -6.68 -18.76
N TRP A 520 -12.96 -6.44 -19.29
CA TRP A 520 -14.21 -6.76 -18.61
C TRP A 520 -14.73 -8.13 -19.04
N SER A 521 -15.40 -8.82 -18.12
CA SER A 521 -16.13 -10.06 -18.38
C SER A 521 -17.38 -10.11 -17.53
N THR A 522 -18.43 -10.79 -18.01
CA THR A 522 -19.65 -11.02 -17.25
C THR A 522 -19.42 -12.06 -16.15
N THR A 523 -20.27 -12.03 -15.13
CA THR A 523 -20.37 -13.06 -14.10
C THR A 523 -21.83 -13.32 -13.76
N GLY A 524 -22.13 -14.18 -12.78
CA GLY A 524 -23.50 -14.36 -12.32
C GLY A 524 -24.12 -13.03 -11.86
N SER A 525 -25.38 -12.79 -12.23
CA SER A 525 -26.17 -11.64 -11.75
C SER A 525 -26.79 -11.93 -10.38
N LEU A 526 -27.07 -10.88 -9.62
CA LEU A 526 -27.84 -10.95 -8.37
C LEU A 526 -29.26 -11.46 -8.64
N ALA A 527 -29.87 -12.10 -7.64
CA ALA A 527 -31.29 -12.45 -7.66
C ALA A 527 -32.19 -11.22 -7.49
N ILE A 528 -31.71 -10.17 -6.80
CA ILE A 528 -32.44 -8.91 -6.61
C ILE A 528 -31.50 -7.73 -6.94
N GLY A 529 -31.92 -6.90 -7.89
CA GLY A 529 -31.22 -5.67 -8.26
C GLY A 529 -31.21 -4.68 -7.10
N ARG A 530 -30.11 -3.94 -6.96
CA ARG A 530 -29.92 -3.00 -5.84
C ARG A 530 -28.99 -1.83 -6.16
N THR A 531 -29.37 -0.65 -5.69
CA THR A 531 -28.53 0.55 -5.48
C THR A 531 -28.36 0.83 -3.99
N GLU A 532 -27.39 1.68 -3.62
CA GLU A 532 -27.21 2.17 -2.23
C GLU A 532 -26.97 1.06 -1.19
N HIS A 533 -26.50 -0.10 -1.65
CA HIS A 533 -26.12 -1.29 -0.88
C HIS A 533 -24.67 -1.20 -0.36
N THR A 534 -24.28 -2.14 0.52
CA THR A 534 -22.87 -2.36 0.86
C THR A 534 -22.40 -3.73 0.41
N SER A 535 -21.16 -3.82 -0.07
CA SER A 535 -20.48 -5.08 -0.33
C SER A 535 -19.20 -5.20 0.50
N THR A 536 -18.81 -6.42 0.88
CA THR A 536 -17.62 -6.66 1.70
C THR A 536 -16.99 -8.00 1.34
N LEU A 537 -15.65 -8.02 1.26
CA LEU A 537 -14.86 -9.24 1.09
C LEU A 537 -14.62 -9.89 2.46
N PHE A 538 -14.86 -11.19 2.59
CA PHE A 538 -14.45 -11.98 3.76
C PHE A 538 -13.07 -12.61 3.56
N SER A 539 -12.44 -13.03 4.66
CA SER A 539 -11.13 -13.70 4.66
C SER A 539 -11.11 -15.04 3.90
N ASP A 540 -12.27 -15.67 3.72
CA ASP A 540 -12.44 -16.87 2.87
C ASP A 540 -12.56 -16.56 1.36
N GLY A 541 -12.47 -15.28 0.97
CA GLY A 541 -12.55 -14.81 -0.40
C GLY A 541 -13.97 -14.62 -0.95
N ARG A 542 -15.03 -14.99 -0.21
CA ARG A 542 -16.41 -14.69 -0.62
C ARG A 542 -16.71 -13.20 -0.48
N VAL A 543 -17.58 -12.68 -1.35
CA VAL A 543 -18.07 -11.29 -1.26
C VAL A 543 -19.53 -11.31 -0.84
N ILE A 544 -19.83 -10.75 0.34
CA ILE A 544 -21.21 -10.52 0.78
C ILE A 544 -21.71 -9.19 0.24
N VAL A 545 -22.98 -9.15 -0.13
CA VAL A 545 -23.74 -7.96 -0.52
C VAL A 545 -25.00 -7.90 0.32
N VAL A 546 -25.28 -6.73 0.88
CA VAL A 546 -26.29 -6.52 1.89
C VAL A 546 -27.15 -5.31 1.52
N GLY A 547 -28.45 -5.37 1.79
CA GLY A 547 -29.37 -4.22 1.77
C GLY A 547 -29.41 -3.47 0.43
N GLY A 548 -29.67 -2.15 0.51
CA GLY A 548 -29.89 -1.29 -0.65
C GLY A 548 -31.37 -1.00 -0.92
N ARG A 549 -31.64 -0.33 -2.04
CA ARG A 549 -33.00 -0.19 -2.61
C ARG A 549 -33.47 -1.49 -3.25
N GLU A 550 -34.78 -1.58 -3.46
CA GLU A 550 -35.60 -2.67 -4.03
C GLU A 550 -35.42 -4.11 -3.46
N GLY A 551 -34.39 -4.36 -2.65
CA GLY A 551 -34.11 -5.62 -1.94
C GLY A 551 -33.80 -5.43 -0.45
N ALA A 552 -34.41 -4.44 0.21
CA ALA A 552 -34.03 -4.03 1.56
C ALA A 552 -34.25 -5.15 2.61
N ASN A 553 -33.25 -5.37 3.48
CA ASN A 553 -33.02 -6.53 4.36
C ASN A 553 -32.42 -7.79 3.71
N THR A 554 -32.45 -7.95 2.38
CA THR A 554 -31.90 -9.16 1.75
C THR A 554 -30.37 -9.16 1.71
N VAL A 555 -29.81 -10.36 1.62
CA VAL A 555 -28.37 -10.64 1.58
C VAL A 555 -28.07 -11.67 0.49
N GLU A 556 -27.02 -11.41 -0.29
CA GLU A 556 -26.51 -12.31 -1.32
C GLU A 556 -24.98 -12.45 -1.18
N ILE A 557 -24.46 -13.64 -1.44
CA ILE A 557 -23.05 -13.99 -1.25
C ILE A 557 -22.52 -14.52 -2.58
N TYR A 558 -21.48 -13.88 -3.10
CA TYR A 558 -20.78 -14.30 -4.30
C TYR A 558 -19.59 -15.20 -3.95
N ASN A 559 -19.47 -16.30 -4.69
CA ASN A 559 -18.31 -17.18 -4.66
C ASN A 559 -17.45 -16.96 -5.93
N PRO A 560 -16.25 -16.35 -5.83
CA PRO A 560 -15.39 -16.12 -6.99
C PRO A 560 -14.93 -17.38 -7.73
N ALA A 561 -14.83 -18.53 -7.04
CA ALA A 561 -14.37 -19.77 -7.64
C ALA A 561 -15.42 -20.41 -8.57
N THR A 562 -16.71 -20.25 -8.25
CA THR A 562 -17.83 -20.74 -9.09
C THR A 562 -18.46 -19.65 -9.96
N ARG A 563 -18.16 -18.36 -9.69
CA ARG A 563 -18.78 -17.18 -10.33
C ARG A 563 -20.29 -17.07 -10.15
N THR A 564 -20.81 -17.62 -9.05
CA THR A 564 -22.25 -17.66 -8.74
C THR A 564 -22.57 -16.88 -7.46
N TRP A 565 -23.77 -16.29 -7.42
CA TRP A 565 -24.41 -15.81 -6.19
C TRP A 565 -25.20 -16.92 -5.50
N SER A 566 -25.30 -16.85 -4.18
CA SER A 566 -26.25 -17.58 -3.36
C SER A 566 -26.93 -16.63 -2.37
N ARG A 567 -28.19 -16.90 -2.00
CA ARG A 567 -28.88 -16.13 -0.96
C ARG A 567 -28.30 -16.45 0.42
N GLY A 568 -27.99 -15.43 1.22
CA GLY A 568 -27.66 -15.57 2.64
C GLY A 568 -28.85 -15.18 3.53
N ALA A 569 -28.68 -15.26 4.85
CA ALA A 569 -29.71 -14.85 5.80
C ALA A 569 -30.02 -13.35 5.70
N SER A 570 -31.31 -12.99 5.67
CA SER A 570 -31.77 -11.60 5.70
C SER A 570 -31.44 -10.92 7.04
N MET A 571 -31.15 -9.62 7.00
CA MET A 571 -31.07 -8.76 8.19
C MET A 571 -32.43 -8.69 8.91
N ASN A 572 -32.40 -8.42 10.22
CA ASN A 572 -33.62 -8.15 10.97
C ASN A 572 -34.28 -6.84 10.53
N ASN A 573 -33.47 -5.83 10.18
CA ASN A 573 -33.92 -4.52 9.72
C ASN A 573 -33.47 -4.21 8.29
N ALA A 574 -34.39 -3.64 7.51
CA ALA A 574 -34.15 -3.12 6.17
C ALA A 574 -33.41 -1.76 6.20
N ARG A 575 -32.57 -1.50 5.20
CA ARG A 575 -31.73 -0.28 5.08
C ARG A 575 -31.13 -0.10 3.67
N SER A 576 -31.13 1.14 3.17
CA SER A 576 -30.18 1.65 2.15
C SER A 576 -29.32 2.77 2.77
N THR A 577 -28.26 3.24 2.08
CA THR A 577 -27.41 4.38 2.51
C THR A 577 -26.88 4.32 3.96
N TYR A 578 -26.63 3.09 4.43
CA TYR A 578 -26.09 2.78 5.75
C TYR A 578 -24.58 2.51 5.68
N THR A 579 -23.95 2.21 6.82
CA THR A 579 -22.53 1.82 6.86
C THR A 579 -22.33 0.36 7.23
N ALA A 580 -21.34 -0.29 6.60
CA ALA A 580 -20.88 -1.61 6.94
C ALA A 580 -19.39 -1.57 7.30
N THR A 581 -18.96 -2.39 8.25
CA THR A 581 -17.59 -2.40 8.77
C THR A 581 -17.19 -3.83 9.10
N LEU A 582 -16.19 -4.35 8.39
CA LEU A 582 -15.60 -5.65 8.70
C LEU A 582 -14.80 -5.55 10.01
N LEU A 583 -15.06 -6.48 10.93
CA LEU A 583 -14.40 -6.55 12.23
C LEU A 583 -13.16 -7.45 12.17
N PRO A 584 -12.17 -7.30 13.07
CA PRO A 584 -10.97 -8.15 13.08
C PRO A 584 -11.24 -9.64 13.31
N ASP A 585 -12.41 -10.00 13.83
CA ASP A 585 -12.88 -11.39 14.00
C ASP A 585 -13.61 -11.95 12.77
N GLY A 586 -13.62 -11.19 11.66
CA GLY A 586 -14.25 -11.57 10.39
C GLY A 586 -15.76 -11.31 10.31
N ARG A 587 -16.41 -10.89 11.40
CA ARG A 587 -17.85 -10.54 11.38
C ARG A 587 -18.09 -9.20 10.70
N LEU A 588 -19.29 -9.01 10.15
CA LEU A 588 -19.69 -7.76 9.51
C LEU A 588 -20.66 -6.98 10.39
N PHE A 589 -20.22 -5.84 10.92
CA PHE A 589 -21.09 -4.88 11.59
C PHE A 589 -21.80 -3.99 10.56
N VAL A 590 -23.08 -3.69 10.78
CA VAL A 590 -23.84 -2.69 10.01
C VAL A 590 -24.58 -1.76 10.96
N ALA A 591 -24.65 -0.46 10.63
CA ALA A 591 -25.37 0.52 11.43
C ALA A 591 -26.18 1.52 10.59
N GLY A 592 -27.34 1.90 11.13
CA GLY A 592 -28.24 2.93 10.60
C GLY A 592 -28.84 2.59 9.24
N GLY A 593 -29.02 3.63 8.42
CA GLY A 593 -29.60 3.58 7.08
C GLY A 593 -30.94 4.30 6.95
N TRP A 594 -31.40 4.41 5.71
CA TRP A 594 -32.72 4.93 5.35
C TRP A 594 -33.69 3.78 5.07
N TYR A 595 -34.91 3.86 5.61
CA TYR A 595 -36.01 2.94 5.28
C TYR A 595 -37.36 3.60 5.59
N TYR A 596 -38.37 3.38 4.74
CA TYR A 596 -39.72 4.00 4.82
C TYR A 596 -39.76 5.48 5.27
N ASN A 597 -38.88 6.31 4.71
CA ASN A 597 -38.75 7.73 5.01
C ASN A 597 -38.32 8.08 6.45
N THR A 598 -37.60 7.16 7.11
CA THR A 598 -37.07 7.33 8.47
C THR A 598 -35.58 6.98 8.52
N ALA A 599 -34.82 7.73 9.33
CA ALA A 599 -33.41 7.44 9.59
C ALA A 599 -33.28 6.38 10.70
N SER A 600 -32.78 5.20 10.36
CA SER A 600 -32.67 4.08 11.30
C SER A 600 -31.59 4.33 12.36
N LYS A 601 -31.90 3.97 13.62
CA LYS A 601 -30.94 3.90 14.74
C LYS A 601 -30.46 2.48 15.04
N THR A 602 -30.91 1.50 14.26
CA THR A 602 -30.56 0.08 14.48
C THR A 602 -29.14 -0.23 14.07
N ALA A 603 -28.54 -1.22 14.71
CA ALA A 603 -27.29 -1.83 14.29
C ALA A 603 -27.36 -3.34 14.49
N GLU A 604 -26.64 -4.08 13.65
CA GLU A 604 -26.64 -5.55 13.64
C GLU A 604 -25.22 -6.07 13.32
N ILE A 605 -24.91 -7.29 13.75
CA ILE A 605 -23.66 -7.97 13.42
C ILE A 605 -23.98 -9.31 12.75
N TYR A 606 -23.47 -9.51 11.54
CA TYR A 606 -23.54 -10.77 10.80
C TYR A 606 -22.35 -11.68 11.11
N ASN A 607 -22.63 -12.95 11.33
CA ASN A 607 -21.63 -14.00 11.46
C ASN A 607 -21.52 -14.84 10.16
N PRO A 608 -20.41 -14.77 9.41
CA PRO A 608 -20.23 -15.53 8.16
C PRO A 608 -20.04 -17.04 8.34
N VAL A 609 -19.84 -17.51 9.58
CA VAL A 609 -19.69 -18.95 9.90
C VAL A 609 -21.05 -19.62 10.10
N SER A 610 -22.03 -18.90 10.66
CA SER A 610 -23.37 -19.42 10.96
C SER A 610 -24.48 -18.86 10.06
N ASP A 611 -24.13 -18.01 9.09
CA ASP A 611 -25.05 -17.26 8.22
C ASP A 611 -26.23 -16.66 8.99
N SER A 612 -25.93 -15.75 9.94
CA SER A 612 -26.93 -15.26 10.90
C SER A 612 -26.65 -13.83 11.36
N TRP A 613 -27.73 -13.04 11.49
CA TRP A 613 -27.68 -11.66 12.00
C TRP A 613 -28.10 -11.55 13.47
N THR A 614 -27.21 -11.00 14.29
CA THR A 614 -27.49 -10.66 15.68
C THR A 614 -27.79 -9.17 15.80
N ALA A 615 -28.99 -8.81 16.25
CA ALA A 615 -29.32 -7.44 16.64
C ALA A 615 -28.53 -7.04 17.91
N ILE A 616 -27.98 -5.84 17.90
CA ILE A 616 -27.21 -5.25 19.02
C ILE A 616 -27.92 -4.01 19.57
N SER A 617 -27.31 -3.32 20.53
CA SER A 617 -27.89 -2.08 21.07
C SER A 617 -28.06 -1.01 19.97
N ASN A 618 -29.11 -0.20 20.10
CA ASN A 618 -29.40 0.90 19.17
C ASN A 618 -28.49 2.11 19.42
N MET A 619 -28.17 2.85 18.36
CA MET A 619 -27.60 4.19 18.44
C MET A 619 -28.55 5.16 19.15
N THR A 620 -28.00 6.24 19.70
CA THR A 620 -28.75 7.36 20.27
C THR A 620 -29.54 8.09 19.17
N PHE A 621 -28.90 8.31 18.02
CA PHE A 621 -29.48 9.03 16.89
C PHE A 621 -29.68 8.11 15.68
N GLY A 622 -30.87 8.16 15.08
CA GLY A 622 -31.11 7.58 13.76
C GLY A 622 -30.34 8.33 12.69
N ARG A 623 -29.68 7.63 11.76
CA ARG A 623 -28.80 8.26 10.76
C ARG A 623 -28.62 7.49 9.46
N TYR A 624 -28.57 8.22 8.34
CA TYR A 624 -28.26 7.69 7.00
C TYR A 624 -27.31 8.63 6.24
N GLY A 625 -26.57 8.11 5.24
CA GLY A 625 -25.49 8.86 4.58
C GLY A 625 -24.35 9.27 5.52
N HIS A 626 -24.19 8.55 6.64
CA HIS A 626 -23.16 8.75 7.65
C HIS A 626 -21.88 7.98 7.31
N ALA A 627 -20.80 8.19 8.07
CA ALA A 627 -19.60 7.36 8.00
C ALA A 627 -19.42 6.55 9.30
N ALA A 628 -18.82 5.35 9.19
CA ALA A 628 -18.45 4.50 10.31
C ALA A 628 -17.04 3.94 10.08
N VAL A 629 -16.23 3.91 11.14
CA VAL A 629 -14.81 3.55 11.07
C VAL A 629 -14.45 2.71 12.29
N TYR A 630 -13.79 1.56 12.08
CA TYR A 630 -13.24 0.76 13.17
C TYR A 630 -11.99 1.42 13.76
N LEU A 631 -11.96 1.53 15.09
CA LEU A 631 -10.84 2.00 15.89
C LEU A 631 -10.20 0.78 16.57
N PRO A 632 -8.97 0.38 16.17
CA PRO A 632 -8.32 -0.82 16.68
C PRO A 632 -7.85 -0.69 18.14
N ALA A 633 -7.09 -1.68 18.61
CA ALA A 633 -6.51 -1.68 19.95
C ALA A 633 -5.68 -0.40 20.19
N PRO A 634 -5.75 0.21 21.39
CA PRO A 634 -6.41 -0.30 22.60
C PRO A 634 -7.92 -0.02 22.70
N MET A 635 -8.54 0.70 21.75
CA MET A 635 -9.96 1.08 21.85
C MET A 635 -10.92 -0.06 21.52
N ASN A 636 -10.71 -0.76 20.40
CA ASN A 636 -11.60 -1.81 19.89
C ASN A 636 -13.07 -1.34 19.80
N LYS A 637 -13.29 -0.16 19.20
CA LYS A 637 -14.61 0.50 19.08
C LYS A 637 -14.93 0.82 17.62
N ILE A 638 -16.19 1.10 17.34
CA ILE A 638 -16.60 1.65 16.03
C ILE A 638 -17.06 3.09 16.26
N LEU A 639 -16.43 4.03 15.57
CA LEU A 639 -16.80 5.44 15.57
C LEU A 639 -17.77 5.70 14.43
N VAL A 640 -18.97 6.16 14.76
CA VAL A 640 -20.03 6.48 13.80
C VAL A 640 -20.32 7.98 13.84
N MET A 641 -20.37 8.62 12.67
CA MET A 641 -20.23 10.08 12.53
C MET A 641 -21.18 10.65 11.48
N GLY A 642 -21.87 11.74 11.81
CA GLY A 642 -22.66 12.53 10.85
C GLY A 642 -23.83 11.77 10.22
N GLY A 643 -24.16 12.10 8.97
CA GLY A 643 -25.36 11.65 8.27
C GLY A 643 -26.54 12.61 8.42
N TYR A 644 -27.65 12.33 7.76
CA TYR A 644 -28.95 12.97 8.03
C TYR A 644 -29.63 12.28 9.21
N GLY A 645 -30.20 13.08 10.12
CA GLY A 645 -30.92 12.60 11.31
C GLY A 645 -32.38 12.21 11.07
N ASP A 646 -33.01 11.71 12.13
CA ASP A 646 -34.44 11.39 12.18
C ASP A 646 -35.27 12.65 12.51
N SER A 647 -35.80 13.31 11.49
CA SER A 647 -36.64 14.52 11.63
C SER A 647 -37.50 14.77 10.37
N THR A 648 -38.68 15.38 10.55
CA THR A 648 -39.65 15.66 9.47
C THR A 648 -39.13 16.58 8.35
N ALA A 649 -38.08 17.36 8.64
CA ALA A 649 -37.13 17.86 7.66
C ALA A 649 -35.75 17.30 8.04
N PRO A 650 -35.07 16.49 7.20
CA PRO A 650 -33.87 15.77 7.60
C PRO A 650 -32.71 16.73 7.83
N LEU A 651 -32.26 16.87 9.09
CA LEU A 651 -31.17 17.76 9.45
C LEU A 651 -29.80 17.05 9.33
N PRO A 652 -28.79 17.67 8.68
CA PRO A 652 -27.41 17.20 8.75
C PRO A 652 -26.88 17.11 10.18
N LEU A 653 -26.25 16.00 10.53
CA LEU A 653 -25.66 15.76 11.85
C LEU A 653 -24.17 16.07 11.86
N GLN A 654 -23.70 16.58 13.00
CA GLN A 654 -22.31 16.55 13.44
C GLN A 654 -22.07 15.54 14.57
N SER A 655 -23.14 14.93 15.11
CA SER A 655 -23.08 14.03 16.26
C SER A 655 -22.27 12.78 15.95
N CYS A 656 -21.45 12.38 16.91
CA CYS A 656 -20.56 11.23 16.83
C CYS A 656 -20.81 10.29 18.01
N GLU A 657 -20.78 8.98 17.75
CA GLU A 657 -21.05 7.94 18.72
C GLU A 657 -20.01 6.82 18.61
N LEU A 658 -19.59 6.28 19.75
CA LEU A 658 -18.67 5.14 19.85
C LEU A 658 -19.46 3.89 20.29
N TYR A 659 -19.43 2.84 19.47
CA TYR A 659 -19.90 1.51 19.84
C TYR A 659 -18.76 0.69 20.42
N ASP A 660 -18.97 0.13 21.61
CA ASP A 660 -18.04 -0.73 22.33
C ASP A 660 -18.36 -2.21 22.06
N LEU A 661 -17.46 -2.90 21.35
CA LEU A 661 -17.65 -4.29 20.88
C LEU A 661 -17.67 -5.33 22.01
N VAL A 662 -17.11 -5.01 23.18
CA VAL A 662 -16.98 -5.94 24.31
C VAL A 662 -18.20 -5.86 25.23
N SER A 663 -18.70 -4.64 25.48
CA SER A 663 -19.82 -4.38 26.39
C SER A 663 -21.17 -4.20 25.69
N ASN A 664 -21.22 -4.18 24.35
CA ASN A 664 -22.41 -3.94 23.53
C ASN A 664 -23.13 -2.65 23.97
N LYS A 665 -22.39 -1.54 24.00
CA LYS A 665 -22.89 -0.22 24.43
C LYS A 665 -22.46 0.88 23.48
N TRP A 666 -23.37 1.80 23.23
CA TRP A 666 -23.09 3.08 22.60
C TRP A 666 -22.72 4.13 23.64
N THR A 667 -21.90 5.11 23.25
CA THR A 667 -21.58 6.28 24.06
C THR A 667 -21.36 7.46 23.12
N THR A 668 -22.02 8.59 23.38
CA THR A 668 -21.79 9.83 22.63
C THR A 668 -20.37 10.33 22.87
N THR A 669 -19.73 10.87 21.83
CA THR A 669 -18.39 11.47 21.90
C THR A 669 -18.42 12.88 21.34
N THR A 670 -17.29 13.58 21.39
CA THR A 670 -17.11 14.92 20.80
C THR A 670 -17.64 14.92 19.36
N SER A 671 -18.52 15.86 19.05
CA SER A 671 -19.10 16.02 17.71
C SER A 671 -18.07 16.62 16.74
N MET A 672 -18.26 16.35 15.45
CA MET A 672 -17.55 17.07 14.38
C MET A 672 -17.77 18.59 14.52
N ILE A 673 -16.81 19.35 14.00
CA ILE A 673 -16.83 20.81 13.91
C ILE A 673 -17.86 21.24 12.86
N ASN A 674 -18.00 20.48 11.77
CA ASN A 674 -18.99 20.72 10.71
C ASN A 674 -19.98 19.55 10.59
N VAL A 675 -21.21 19.83 10.18
CA VAL A 675 -22.18 18.79 9.81
C VAL A 675 -21.81 18.16 8.46
N ARG A 676 -21.89 16.83 8.34
CA ARG A 676 -21.46 16.11 7.13
C ARG A 676 -22.40 14.98 6.76
N VAL A 677 -22.75 14.89 5.47
CA VAL A 677 -23.57 13.81 4.90
C VAL A 677 -23.06 13.42 3.52
N TYR A 678 -23.07 12.11 3.22
CA TYR A 678 -22.43 11.54 2.04
C TYR A 678 -20.96 11.96 1.89
N PHE A 679 -20.26 11.96 3.02
CA PHE A 679 -18.83 12.20 3.13
C PHE A 679 -18.07 10.87 3.20
N THR A 680 -16.75 10.91 3.07
CA THR A 680 -15.90 9.74 3.32
C THR A 680 -15.08 9.96 4.59
N ALA A 681 -14.83 8.88 5.33
CA ALA A 681 -13.92 8.89 6.46
C ALA A 681 -13.08 7.61 6.47
N THR A 682 -11.82 7.72 6.90
CA THR A 682 -10.91 6.59 7.08
C THR A 682 -10.07 6.75 8.34
N TYR A 683 -9.68 5.64 8.97
CA TYR A 683 -8.66 5.63 10.01
C TYR A 683 -7.27 5.59 9.37
N LEU A 684 -6.35 6.40 9.88
CA LEU A 684 -4.94 6.41 9.51
C LEU A 684 -4.11 5.89 10.69
N PRO A 685 -3.67 4.61 10.68
CA PRO A 685 -2.90 4.01 11.76
C PRO A 685 -1.62 4.79 12.08
N SER A 686 -0.93 5.28 11.05
CA SER A 686 0.29 6.09 11.13
C SER A 686 0.17 7.37 11.96
N MET A 687 -1.06 7.86 12.18
CA MET A 687 -1.36 9.06 12.96
C MET A 687 -2.20 8.80 14.22
N ASN A 688 -2.84 7.62 14.33
CA ASN A 688 -3.95 7.37 15.26
C ASN A 688 -5.08 8.42 15.13
N VAL A 689 -5.48 8.72 13.89
CA VAL A 689 -6.45 9.76 13.53
C VAL A 689 -7.47 9.21 12.54
N VAL A 690 -8.75 9.56 12.70
CA VAL A 690 -9.76 9.41 11.63
C VAL A 690 -9.84 10.72 10.83
N VAL A 691 -9.59 10.65 9.53
CA VAL A 691 -9.77 11.77 8.60
C VAL A 691 -11.18 11.69 8.01
N ALA A 692 -11.92 12.79 8.05
CA ALA A 692 -13.25 12.96 7.46
C ALA A 692 -13.23 14.11 6.44
N ILE A 693 -13.74 13.88 5.23
CA ILE A 693 -13.72 14.88 4.14
C ILE A 693 -14.90 14.73 3.16
N GLY A 694 -15.26 15.85 2.53
CA GLY A 694 -16.41 15.97 1.65
C GLY A 694 -17.73 16.07 2.42
N GLY A 695 -18.81 15.96 1.66
CA GLY A 695 -20.19 15.91 2.14
C GLY A 695 -20.91 17.25 2.14
N GLY A 696 -21.96 17.35 1.32
CA GLY A 696 -22.94 18.43 1.35
C GLY A 696 -22.37 19.84 1.37
N TYR A 697 -22.93 20.65 2.26
CA TYR A 697 -22.82 22.11 2.30
C TYR A 697 -21.45 22.64 2.80
N PHE A 698 -20.59 21.80 3.36
CA PHE A 698 -19.32 22.19 4.01
C PHE A 698 -18.11 21.39 3.50
N GLY A 699 -18.25 20.67 2.38
CA GLY A 699 -17.34 19.61 1.95
C GLY A 699 -15.88 20.00 1.61
N SER A 700 -15.55 21.30 1.55
CA SER A 700 -14.21 21.80 1.24
C SER A 700 -13.18 21.60 2.36
N VAL A 701 -13.64 21.32 3.58
CA VAL A 701 -12.82 21.27 4.82
C VAL A 701 -12.44 19.84 5.18
N VAL A 702 -11.21 19.63 5.66
CA VAL A 702 -10.77 18.37 6.30
C VAL A 702 -11.00 18.43 7.80
N GLU A 703 -11.54 17.37 8.36
CA GLU A 703 -11.59 17.17 9.82
C GLU A 703 -10.84 15.91 10.25
N MET A 704 -10.25 15.97 11.43
CA MET A 704 -9.35 14.97 11.99
C MET A 704 -9.72 14.69 13.44
N PHE A 705 -10.31 13.52 13.71
CA PHE A 705 -10.58 13.02 15.05
C PHE A 705 -9.32 12.33 15.59
N THR A 706 -8.72 12.89 16.64
CA THR A 706 -7.57 12.30 17.32
C THR A 706 -8.05 11.25 18.31
N VAL A 707 -7.81 9.98 18.00
CA VAL A 707 -8.42 8.84 18.70
C VAL A 707 -7.97 8.74 20.16
N SER A 708 -6.73 9.16 20.48
CA SER A 708 -6.21 9.16 21.85
C SER A 708 -6.74 10.27 22.77
N THR A 709 -7.36 11.32 22.22
CA THR A 709 -7.91 12.45 22.99
C THR A 709 -9.43 12.63 22.81
N LEU A 710 -10.00 11.87 21.88
CA LEU A 710 -11.39 11.98 21.41
C LEU A 710 -11.76 13.40 20.93
N GLN A 711 -10.79 14.18 20.45
CA GLN A 711 -11.00 15.56 19.99
C GLN A 711 -10.99 15.67 18.47
N TRP A 712 -11.89 16.49 17.94
CA TRP A 712 -11.86 16.91 16.54
C TRP A 712 -10.95 18.12 16.35
N THR A 713 -10.23 18.12 15.22
CA THR A 713 -9.38 19.22 14.76
C THR A 713 -9.61 19.45 13.27
N GLN A 714 -9.34 20.66 12.78
CA GLN A 714 -9.55 21.04 11.39
C GLN A 714 -8.22 21.27 10.68
N SER A 715 -8.14 21.00 9.37
CA SER A 715 -6.99 21.44 8.56
C SER A 715 -6.96 22.95 8.40
N SER A 716 -5.75 23.50 8.18
CA SER A 716 -5.57 24.90 7.79
C SER A 716 -5.80 25.14 6.29
N ASN A 717 -5.77 24.10 5.45
CA ASN A 717 -6.10 24.17 4.03
C ASN A 717 -7.46 23.54 3.73
N THR A 718 -8.10 24.05 2.68
CA THR A 718 -9.30 23.48 2.06
C THR A 718 -8.95 22.82 0.73
N ILE A 719 -9.76 21.84 0.30
CA ILE A 719 -9.81 21.38 -1.10
C ILE A 719 -10.77 22.26 -1.92
N ALA A 720 -10.65 22.24 -3.25
CA ALA A 720 -11.60 22.94 -4.11
C ALA A 720 -13.01 22.32 -3.97
N PRO A 721 -14.08 23.10 -4.22
CA PRO A 721 -15.28 22.97 -3.40
C PRO A 721 -16.31 21.95 -3.89
N TYR A 722 -17.08 21.44 -2.93
CA TYR A 722 -18.29 20.60 -3.10
C TYR A 722 -18.05 19.17 -3.62
N ALA A 723 -17.14 18.45 -2.97
CA ALA A 723 -17.12 16.99 -3.04
C ALA A 723 -18.40 16.37 -2.42
N LEU A 724 -19.41 16.13 -3.27
CA LEU A 724 -20.63 15.40 -2.91
C LEU A 724 -20.45 13.91 -3.22
N SER A 725 -20.67 13.05 -2.23
CA SER A 725 -20.50 11.59 -2.37
C SER A 725 -19.12 11.15 -2.90
N PRO A 726 -17.98 11.78 -2.52
CA PRO A 726 -16.68 11.34 -2.99
C PRO A 726 -16.37 9.94 -2.48
N LYS A 727 -15.36 9.31 -3.08
CA LYS A 727 -14.81 8.04 -2.61
C LYS A 727 -13.32 8.20 -2.41
N GLY A 728 -12.80 7.45 -1.46
CA GLY A 728 -11.38 7.44 -1.17
C GLY A 728 -10.91 6.09 -0.70
N THR A 729 -9.61 5.88 -0.77
CA THR A 729 -8.95 4.67 -0.30
C THR A 729 -7.57 5.01 0.25
N LEU A 730 -7.11 4.22 1.22
CA LEU A 730 -5.73 4.31 1.67
C LEU A 730 -4.84 3.70 0.58
N LEU A 731 -4.02 4.52 -0.05
CA LEU A 731 -2.99 4.04 -0.97
C LEU A 731 -1.95 3.23 -0.18
N PRO A 732 -1.16 2.37 -0.83
CA PRO A 732 -0.05 1.70 -0.17
C PRO A 732 0.86 2.71 0.55
N ASN A 733 1.14 3.87 -0.09
CA ASN A 733 2.09 4.87 0.39
C ASN A 733 1.65 5.67 1.63
N GLY A 734 0.66 5.18 2.38
CA GLY A 734 0.12 5.81 3.59
C GLY A 734 -0.72 7.07 3.33
N GLN A 735 -0.78 7.55 2.09
CA GLN A 735 -1.64 8.68 1.72
C GLN A 735 -3.07 8.20 1.48
N PHE A 736 -4.05 8.98 1.95
CA PHE A 736 -5.44 8.74 1.61
C PHE A 736 -5.80 9.49 0.32
N LEU A 737 -6.10 8.74 -0.73
CA LEU A 737 -6.60 9.30 -1.99
C LEU A 737 -8.09 9.61 -1.87
N LEU A 738 -8.51 10.75 -2.42
CA LEU A 738 -9.89 11.18 -2.58
C LEU A 738 -10.16 11.48 -4.06
N ALA A 739 -11.25 10.95 -4.62
CA ALA A 739 -11.67 11.16 -6.01
C ALA A 739 -13.21 11.05 -6.16
N GLY A 740 -13.72 11.36 -7.36
CA GLY A 740 -15.15 11.25 -7.69
C GLY A 740 -16.00 12.33 -7.01
N ASP A 741 -15.48 13.57 -6.97
CA ASP A 741 -16.11 14.74 -6.35
C ASP A 741 -17.24 15.35 -7.20
N GLY A 742 -17.19 15.18 -8.52
CA GLY A 742 -18.22 15.52 -9.50
C GLY A 742 -18.35 17.00 -9.87
N TYR A 743 -18.00 17.93 -8.98
CA TYR A 743 -18.20 19.38 -9.17
C TYR A 743 -16.91 20.18 -9.40
N SER A 744 -15.77 19.69 -8.93
CA SER A 744 -14.49 20.43 -8.89
C SER A 744 -13.47 19.90 -9.91
N ASN A 745 -13.82 19.95 -11.20
CA ASN A 745 -12.99 19.50 -12.34
C ASN A 745 -12.52 18.02 -12.28
N GLY A 746 -13.14 17.19 -11.43
CA GLY A 746 -12.73 15.79 -11.24
C GLY A 746 -11.52 15.66 -10.31
N GLY A 747 -11.41 16.58 -9.35
CA GLY A 747 -10.23 16.75 -8.51
C GLY A 747 -9.89 15.50 -7.73
N THR A 748 -8.67 15.01 -7.94
CA THR A 748 -8.07 13.91 -7.19
C THR A 748 -7.04 14.47 -6.24
N TYR A 749 -7.25 14.23 -4.95
CA TYR A 749 -6.44 14.81 -3.88
C TYR A 749 -5.83 13.72 -3.01
N LEU A 750 -4.58 13.93 -2.59
CA LEU A 750 -3.86 13.03 -1.69
C LEU A 750 -3.71 13.71 -0.33
N PHE A 751 -4.23 13.11 0.74
CA PHE A 751 -3.88 13.51 2.10
C PHE A 751 -2.47 13.03 2.43
N ASN A 752 -1.60 13.94 2.86
CA ASN A 752 -0.28 13.57 3.35
C ASN A 752 -0.29 13.54 4.90
N PRO A 753 -0.11 12.36 5.54
CA PRO A 753 -0.11 12.23 7.00
C PRO A 753 0.90 13.12 7.74
N ALA A 754 2.05 13.41 7.12
CA ALA A 754 3.13 14.18 7.74
C ALA A 754 2.84 15.70 7.76
N THR A 755 2.14 16.23 6.74
CA THR A 755 1.73 17.65 6.70
C THR A 755 0.35 17.88 7.29
N LYS A 756 -0.50 16.84 7.32
CA LYS A 756 -1.95 16.91 7.62
C LYS A 756 -2.76 17.74 6.61
N LEU A 757 -2.26 17.89 5.39
CA LEU A 757 -2.90 18.63 4.31
C LEU A 757 -3.25 17.71 3.15
N PHE A 758 -4.34 18.00 2.44
CA PHE A 758 -4.55 17.45 1.10
C PHE A 758 -3.79 18.27 0.06
N THR A 759 -3.10 17.59 -0.86
CA THR A 759 -2.53 18.18 -2.07
C THR A 759 -3.30 17.70 -3.29
N PHE A 760 -3.56 18.58 -4.25
CA PHE A 760 -4.05 18.18 -5.58
C PHE A 760 -3.00 17.29 -6.26
N ALA A 761 -3.45 16.23 -6.94
CA ALA A 761 -2.58 15.31 -7.67
C ALA A 761 -2.94 15.21 -9.15
N ALA A 762 -4.23 15.05 -9.49
CA ALA A 762 -4.69 14.89 -10.87
C ALA A 762 -6.17 15.30 -11.02
N ASN A 763 -6.65 15.43 -12.26
CA ASN A 763 -8.08 15.37 -12.57
C ASN A 763 -8.42 13.99 -13.14
N THR A 764 -9.56 13.41 -12.78
CA THR A 764 -10.17 12.29 -13.51
C THR A 764 -10.46 12.69 -14.95
N ILE A 765 -10.23 11.80 -15.92
CA ILE A 765 -10.41 12.07 -17.36
C ILE A 765 -11.89 12.36 -17.67
N GLN A 766 -12.83 11.71 -16.99
CA GLN A 766 -14.25 12.00 -17.07
C GLN A 766 -14.84 12.35 -15.69
N LEU A 767 -15.47 13.53 -15.63
CA LEU A 767 -16.19 14.05 -14.47
C LEU A 767 -17.30 13.11 -14.02
N ARG A 768 -17.30 12.79 -12.72
CA ARG A 768 -18.23 11.83 -12.12
C ARG A 768 -18.38 12.03 -10.61
N ASN A 769 -19.59 11.87 -10.10
CA ASN A 769 -19.85 11.50 -8.70
C ASN A 769 -20.50 10.10 -8.67
N GLU A 770 -20.85 9.59 -7.48
CA GLU A 770 -21.55 8.29 -7.30
C GLU A 770 -20.86 7.05 -7.92
N ALA A 771 -19.59 7.19 -8.29
CA ALA A 771 -18.72 6.14 -8.81
C ALA A 771 -18.24 5.20 -7.68
N SER A 772 -17.62 4.07 -8.05
CA SER A 772 -16.91 3.22 -7.09
C SER A 772 -15.40 3.29 -7.29
N VAL A 773 -14.67 3.36 -6.16
CA VAL A 773 -13.21 3.41 -6.07
C VAL A 773 -12.75 2.12 -5.42
N THR A 774 -11.84 1.40 -6.07
CA THR A 774 -11.30 0.12 -5.60
C THR A 774 -9.78 0.14 -5.72
N LEU A 775 -9.08 -0.12 -4.61
CA LEU A 775 -7.64 -0.34 -4.61
C LEU A 775 -7.34 -1.69 -5.27
N LEU A 776 -6.45 -1.70 -6.26
CA LEU A 776 -5.98 -2.93 -6.91
C LEU A 776 -4.78 -3.51 -6.15
N PRO A 777 -4.50 -4.82 -6.24
CA PRO A 777 -3.29 -5.43 -5.66
C PRO A 777 -1.96 -4.84 -6.17
N SER A 778 -1.96 -4.13 -7.30
CA SER A 778 -0.82 -3.35 -7.81
C SER A 778 -0.55 -2.04 -7.04
N GLY A 779 -1.44 -1.66 -6.11
CA GLY A 779 -1.45 -0.34 -5.47
C GLY A 779 -2.09 0.78 -6.31
N SER A 780 -2.35 0.53 -7.60
CA SER A 780 -3.12 1.43 -8.47
C SER A 780 -4.59 1.47 -8.02
N VAL A 781 -5.33 2.53 -8.35
CA VAL A 781 -6.74 2.67 -7.93
C VAL A 781 -7.65 2.67 -9.14
N LEU A 782 -8.58 1.71 -9.22
CA LEU A 782 -9.62 1.64 -10.25
C LEU A 782 -10.82 2.50 -9.84
N LEU A 783 -11.26 3.36 -10.74
CA LEU A 783 -12.47 4.19 -10.65
C LEU A 783 -13.46 3.74 -11.72
N THR A 784 -14.68 3.39 -11.32
CA THR A 784 -15.67 2.73 -12.19
C THR A 784 -16.99 3.49 -12.19
N GLY A 785 -17.58 3.67 -13.38
CA GLY A 785 -18.94 4.19 -13.56
C GLY A 785 -19.18 5.54 -12.88
N GLY A 786 -20.35 5.69 -12.27
CA GLY A 786 -20.82 6.91 -11.61
C GLY A 786 -21.83 7.69 -12.47
N PHE A 787 -22.14 8.90 -12.02
CA PHE A 787 -23.03 9.82 -12.71
C PHE A 787 -22.24 11.05 -13.18
N ASN A 788 -22.30 11.34 -14.48
CA ASN A 788 -21.61 12.47 -15.09
C ASN A 788 -22.45 13.74 -14.91
N THR A 789 -21.98 14.60 -14.01
CA THR A 789 -22.59 15.88 -13.63
C THR A 789 -22.71 16.88 -14.78
N THR A 790 -21.91 16.74 -15.84
CA THR A 790 -21.94 17.64 -17.01
C THR A 790 -23.00 17.22 -18.03
N THR A 791 -23.22 15.92 -18.21
CA THR A 791 -24.27 15.40 -19.12
C THR A 791 -25.58 15.10 -18.43
N GLY A 792 -25.61 15.12 -17.09
CA GLY A 792 -26.77 14.73 -16.29
C GLY A 792 -27.17 13.27 -16.51
N GLN A 793 -26.19 12.37 -16.70
CA GLN A 793 -26.43 10.97 -17.07
C GLN A 793 -25.42 10.02 -16.41
N PRO A 794 -25.83 8.79 -16.02
CA PRO A 794 -24.92 7.71 -15.63
C PRO A 794 -23.91 7.33 -16.73
N ILE A 795 -22.75 6.79 -16.34
CA ILE A 795 -21.67 6.40 -17.26
C ILE A 795 -21.15 4.98 -17.03
N ARG A 796 -20.58 4.38 -18.08
CA ARG A 796 -19.95 3.05 -18.06
C ARG A 796 -18.42 3.09 -18.08
N SER A 797 -17.82 4.27 -18.24
CA SER A 797 -16.37 4.38 -18.39
C SER A 797 -15.64 4.06 -17.08
N ALA A 798 -14.42 3.56 -17.21
CA ALA A 798 -13.54 3.27 -16.09
C ALA A 798 -12.14 3.85 -16.35
N GLU A 799 -11.45 4.18 -15.26
CA GLU A 799 -10.12 4.77 -15.26
C GLU A 799 -9.28 4.14 -14.15
N VAL A 800 -7.96 4.05 -14.36
CA VAL A 800 -7.00 3.64 -13.32
C VAL A 800 -6.09 4.81 -12.99
N TYR A 801 -6.00 5.14 -11.71
CA TYR A 801 -5.03 6.08 -11.16
C TYR A 801 -3.72 5.36 -10.85
N ASP A 802 -2.65 5.88 -11.45
CA ASP A 802 -1.28 5.54 -11.13
C ASP A 802 -0.76 6.50 -10.06
N TYR A 803 -0.55 5.99 -8.84
CA TYR A 803 -0.08 6.77 -7.69
C TYR A 803 1.44 7.05 -7.71
N GLN A 804 2.20 6.38 -8.59
CA GLN A 804 3.62 6.69 -8.79
C GLN A 804 3.78 7.86 -9.77
N LEU A 805 2.90 7.94 -10.76
CA LEU A 805 2.90 8.98 -11.80
C LEU A 805 1.93 10.14 -11.54
N ASN A 806 1.09 10.07 -10.49
CA ASN A 806 0.02 11.02 -10.18
C ASN A 806 -0.88 11.32 -11.38
N MET A 807 -1.37 10.29 -12.07
CA MET A 807 -2.23 10.46 -13.25
C MET A 807 -3.30 9.38 -13.38
N TRP A 808 -4.43 9.76 -13.98
CA TRP A 808 -5.44 8.82 -14.45
C TRP A 808 -5.13 8.34 -15.87
N ARG A 809 -5.52 7.09 -16.16
CA ARG A 809 -5.45 6.45 -17.48
C ARG A 809 -6.80 5.81 -17.77
N SER A 810 -7.39 6.07 -18.93
CA SER A 810 -8.60 5.37 -19.37
C SER A 810 -8.33 3.88 -19.51
N VAL A 811 -9.29 3.06 -19.09
CA VAL A 811 -9.32 1.63 -19.44
C VAL A 811 -10.52 1.35 -20.35
N ALA A 812 -10.72 0.10 -20.76
CA ALA A 812 -11.93 -0.26 -21.49
C ALA A 812 -13.20 0.12 -20.71
N ASP A 813 -14.24 0.58 -21.39
CA ASP A 813 -15.58 0.76 -20.81
C ASP A 813 -16.09 -0.55 -20.17
N MET A 814 -16.83 -0.43 -19.07
CA MET A 814 -17.68 -1.53 -18.57
C MET A 814 -18.72 -1.89 -19.64
N ASN A 815 -19.21 -3.14 -19.63
CA ASN A 815 -20.28 -3.54 -20.54
C ASN A 815 -21.58 -2.79 -20.22
N THR A 816 -21.85 -2.56 -18.93
CA THR A 816 -23.08 -1.91 -18.46
C THR A 816 -22.81 -0.57 -17.77
N THR A 817 -23.67 0.42 -18.03
CA THR A 817 -23.68 1.74 -17.38
C THR A 817 -24.12 1.61 -15.93
N ARG A 818 -23.40 2.24 -14.98
CA ARG A 818 -23.65 2.05 -13.53
C ARG A 818 -23.41 3.34 -12.74
N SER A 819 -24.25 3.62 -11.74
CA SER A 819 -23.99 4.57 -10.64
C SER A 819 -24.51 3.98 -9.33
N ARG A 820 -24.02 4.45 -8.17
CA ARG A 820 -24.38 3.91 -6.83
C ARG A 820 -24.11 2.40 -6.67
N HIS A 821 -23.25 1.85 -7.52
CA HIS A 821 -22.73 0.50 -7.47
C HIS A 821 -21.55 0.37 -6.51
N THR A 822 -21.13 -0.86 -6.22
CA THR A 822 -19.91 -1.13 -5.44
C THR A 822 -18.89 -1.91 -6.25
N GLY A 823 -17.60 -1.73 -5.93
CA GLY A 823 -16.47 -2.44 -6.53
C GLY A 823 -15.58 -3.05 -5.44
N VAL A 824 -15.39 -4.37 -5.49
CA VAL A 824 -14.66 -5.15 -4.49
C VAL A 824 -13.46 -5.85 -5.12
N ALA A 825 -12.25 -5.56 -4.63
CA ALA A 825 -11.06 -6.31 -5.02
C ALA A 825 -11.17 -7.77 -4.54
N LEU A 826 -10.74 -8.72 -5.35
CA LEU A 826 -10.82 -10.15 -5.05
C LEU A 826 -9.44 -10.70 -4.65
N ASN A 827 -9.41 -11.66 -3.73
CA ASN A 827 -8.18 -12.34 -3.27
C ASN A 827 -7.66 -13.36 -4.31
N ASN A 828 -7.33 -12.88 -5.52
CA ASN A 828 -6.90 -13.67 -6.67
C ASN A 828 -5.45 -13.31 -7.06
N SER A 829 -4.53 -14.26 -6.94
CA SER A 829 -3.07 -14.04 -7.11
C SER A 829 -2.54 -14.24 -8.54
N SER A 830 -3.39 -14.42 -9.55
CA SER A 830 -2.95 -14.64 -10.94
C SER A 830 -3.41 -13.53 -11.89
N SER A 831 -2.54 -13.12 -12.82
CA SER A 831 -2.83 -12.11 -13.85
C SER A 831 -3.93 -12.51 -14.84
N THR A 832 -4.34 -13.77 -14.85
CA THR A 832 -5.49 -14.28 -15.63
C THR A 832 -6.81 -14.28 -14.85
N SER A 833 -6.77 -14.07 -13.54
CA SER A 833 -7.97 -14.03 -12.69
C SER A 833 -8.53 -12.61 -12.55
N PRO A 834 -9.87 -12.48 -12.45
CA PRO A 834 -10.50 -11.17 -12.26
C PRO A 834 -10.11 -10.56 -10.91
N THR A 835 -9.73 -9.30 -10.98
CA THR A 835 -9.11 -8.51 -9.92
C THR A 835 -10.16 -7.74 -9.12
N VAL A 836 -11.24 -7.28 -9.77
CA VAL A 836 -12.35 -6.54 -9.13
C VAL A 836 -13.71 -7.09 -9.59
N LEU A 837 -14.62 -7.29 -8.64
CA LEU A 837 -16.05 -7.54 -8.86
C LEU A 837 -16.82 -6.22 -8.75
N VAL A 838 -17.56 -5.85 -9.78
CA VAL A 838 -18.46 -4.69 -9.84
C VAL A 838 -19.91 -5.16 -9.71
N ILE A 839 -20.67 -4.54 -8.81
CA ILE A 839 -21.91 -5.08 -8.24
C ILE A 839 -23.05 -4.05 -8.31
N GLY A 840 -24.13 -4.40 -8.99
CA GLY A 840 -25.39 -3.64 -9.00
C GLY A 840 -25.23 -2.19 -9.48
N GLY A 841 -26.04 -1.30 -8.91
CA GLY A 841 -26.19 0.10 -9.31
C GLY A 841 -26.95 0.22 -10.64
N LEU A 842 -28.07 0.92 -10.71
CA LEU A 842 -28.15 2.34 -11.08
C LEU A 842 -29.63 2.75 -10.95
N HIS A 843 -29.93 3.92 -10.40
CA HIS A 843 -31.31 4.44 -10.41
C HIS A 843 -31.34 5.95 -10.69
N ASP A 844 -32.17 6.33 -11.65
CA ASP A 844 -32.37 7.71 -12.10
C ASP A 844 -33.83 7.90 -12.55
N TRP A 845 -34.37 9.10 -12.40
CA TRP A 845 -35.82 9.37 -12.23
C TRP A 845 -36.72 9.17 -13.45
N VAL A 846 -36.23 8.55 -14.53
CA VAL A 846 -36.87 8.60 -15.86
C VAL A 846 -37.12 7.24 -16.51
N SER A 847 -36.35 6.17 -16.20
CA SER A 847 -36.33 5.01 -17.13
C SER A 847 -36.04 3.58 -16.62
N GLY A 848 -35.58 3.31 -15.39
CA GLY A 848 -35.16 1.93 -15.06
C GLY A 848 -35.04 1.51 -13.60
N HIS A 849 -35.16 0.18 -13.41
CA HIS A 849 -34.97 -0.55 -12.15
C HIS A 849 -33.50 -0.66 -11.74
N ASP A 850 -33.25 -0.94 -10.46
CA ASP A 850 -31.91 -1.28 -9.98
C ASP A 850 -31.35 -2.52 -10.71
N LEU A 851 -30.06 -2.50 -11.08
CA LEU A 851 -29.46 -3.60 -11.84
C LEU A 851 -29.13 -4.83 -10.97
N THR A 852 -29.46 -6.01 -11.50
CA THR A 852 -29.00 -7.32 -11.02
C THR A 852 -27.59 -7.67 -11.52
N ASP A 853 -27.24 -7.25 -12.73
CA ASP A 853 -26.02 -7.68 -13.42
C ASP A 853 -24.75 -7.29 -12.68
N CYS A 854 -23.78 -8.20 -12.67
CA CYS A 854 -22.46 -7.99 -12.09
C CYS A 854 -21.36 -8.26 -13.13
N GLU A 855 -20.22 -7.59 -12.96
CA GLU A 855 -19.11 -7.62 -13.91
C GLU A 855 -17.77 -7.83 -13.21
N LEU A 856 -16.81 -8.38 -13.95
CA LEU A 856 -15.48 -8.72 -13.47
C LEU A 856 -14.42 -7.99 -14.31
N PHE A 857 -13.64 -7.13 -13.67
CA PHE A 857 -12.45 -6.51 -14.26
C PHE A 857 -11.22 -7.37 -13.98
N SER A 858 -10.51 -7.77 -15.02
CA SER A 858 -9.19 -8.40 -14.93
C SER A 858 -8.13 -7.41 -15.42
N VAL A 859 -7.08 -7.14 -14.63
CA VAL A 859 -5.91 -6.39 -15.10
C VAL A 859 -5.16 -7.24 -16.14
N ASN A 860 -4.77 -6.66 -17.28
CA ASN A 860 -3.83 -7.35 -18.18
C ASN A 860 -2.41 -7.11 -17.65
N GLY A 861 -1.67 -8.20 -17.42
CA GLY A 861 -0.27 -8.16 -16.94
C GLY A 861 0.74 -7.75 -18.01
#